data_AF-A0A4T0WJA7-F1
#
_entry.id   AF-A0A4T0WJA7-F1
#
_cell.length_a   1.000
_cell.length_b   1.000
_cell.length_c   1.000
_cell.angle_alpha   90.00
_cell.angle_beta   90.00
_cell.angle_gamma   90.00
#
_symmetry.space_group_name_H-M   'P 1'
#
loop_
_entity.id
_entity.type
_entity.pdbx_description
1 polymer ?
#
loop_
_entity_poly.entity_id
_entity_poly.type
_entity_poly.pdbx_seq_one_letter_code
_entity_poly.pdbx_strand_id
1 'polypeptide(L)'
;MVRVTEELALPAEHLTLYHAADPLLGHLPVLLFHGPSTTANYTLNSSRVQIHVYSPAGFQSFPRLTIQPNSPFYAVVNHLPREWQGDETYRGLAFGLYKYFQELPEVVKNHLKNTYPTTRGRRPGSGPALFGEQHAADLAKNMVRSENTAEVLETLQIALQTQHLSNVDLDFVMPPGSIMPLQPQDLDEVPEDEDEFLDPTLRQYGGYTSLVKLLGEPVFLPTSRLRRAPSKPTSLNRSKSFSKDQKVDLRMKLGELVDTEGRYVLKLNELVKHIADDFRQSARHRDPASLSPSEEELERLFPRSADRILQVNSAFLQELRDVMDETEEEAVKDMEVTTVALTGSRMGSPSKSKDPSGALAIARVFLEWFPKFTDCYQDYIRASQHFPTLLNSFLDQQSSFRQRVLQTGEQTVRSILIEPVQRLPRYSLLIDQIVTCLPMTHPALQPMLKARDIITNICSMDEPIPDKPQVTNRLRNMVESWPLDLEPRGRLILAADFVELPAPYQMLEPPELADRAGIFLLFSDCLVILKKLGPRPMTGKDLLREIDKPSAAGLLLSMTNAAGGQPTYELAFTGWHGLADVRFTESTDGRLIWMTSTQEMKGAHAGEWVTGTAVTSRCFLLEESFTRASKWTEDIVKARVEGRFSEKEREDPSWTLRSIRMPENNNFGIFAAVFQEGADQLIEGRREPAPIRVVIDHEKGTKGAPIGHYGVEITVNVKCGDLKKVTMVTAGLNGKQFSDDVTLDDFLPTLTRRIIQLLSMQFSVSNMRLAPALVSYYTKVLKGLPLMTRAEKTRSFLASSPVKGLFSSIWGGSTNTEAHSPPKHSRTPVTNVFPPPVSRPTSEAGSVFGSAKGRDAIKMGGMTVQKTRSCG
;
A
#
# COMPACT_ATOMS: atom_id res chain seq x y z
N MET A 1 -16.20 -5.94 -4.06
CA MET A 1 -16.17 -4.52 -3.68
C MET A 1 -17.37 -4.20 -2.80
N VAL A 2 -17.14 -3.62 -1.62
CA VAL A 2 -18.20 -3.09 -0.75
C VAL A 2 -18.47 -1.65 -1.15
N ARG A 3 -19.69 -1.33 -1.57
CA ARG A 3 -20.10 0.07 -1.78
C ARG A 3 -20.27 0.76 -0.43
N VAL A 4 -19.56 1.87 -0.22
CA VAL A 4 -19.51 2.58 1.07
C VAL A 4 -20.06 4.01 1.04
N THR A 5 -20.29 4.58 -0.15
CA THR A 5 -21.08 5.80 -0.31
C THR A 5 -22.38 5.53 -1.08
N GLU A 6 -23.40 6.34 -0.79
CA GLU A 6 -24.57 6.46 -1.66
C GLU A 6 -24.21 7.23 -2.94
N GLU A 7 -25.08 7.12 -3.94
CA GLU A 7 -24.86 7.63 -5.29
C GLU A 7 -25.77 8.81 -5.55
N LEU A 8 -25.26 9.87 -6.16
CA LEU A 8 -25.98 11.11 -6.36
C LEU A 8 -26.92 11.05 -7.58
N ALA A 9 -27.86 10.09 -7.54
CA ALA A 9 -28.87 9.79 -8.55
C ALA A 9 -29.98 10.85 -8.57
N LEU A 10 -29.61 12.08 -8.91
CA LEU A 10 -30.44 13.26 -8.92
C LEU A 10 -30.69 13.74 -10.37
N PRO A 11 -31.94 13.80 -10.86
CA PRO A 11 -32.26 14.24 -12.21
C PRO A 11 -32.23 15.77 -12.32
N ALA A 12 -31.21 16.33 -12.98
CA ALA A 12 -30.99 17.78 -13.10
C ALA A 12 -32.22 18.55 -13.61
N GLU A 13 -32.91 18.01 -14.62
CA GLU A 13 -34.07 18.63 -15.29
C GLU A 13 -35.28 18.86 -14.36
N HIS A 14 -35.39 18.09 -13.27
CA HIS A 14 -36.53 18.09 -12.37
C HIS A 14 -36.24 18.78 -11.03
N LEU A 15 -35.08 19.40 -10.87
CA LEU A 15 -34.61 19.99 -9.63
C LEU A 15 -34.28 21.47 -9.82
N THR A 16 -34.55 22.26 -8.79
CA THR A 16 -34.07 23.63 -8.66
C THR A 16 -33.21 23.72 -7.41
N LEU A 17 -31.99 24.22 -7.54
CA LEU A 17 -31.09 24.47 -6.42
C LEU A 17 -31.47 25.76 -5.69
N TYR A 18 -31.58 25.67 -4.38
CA TYR A 18 -31.69 26.77 -3.41
C TYR A 18 -30.48 26.73 -2.48
N HIS A 19 -29.92 27.88 -2.12
CA HIS A 19 -28.76 27.95 -1.24
C HIS A 19 -28.80 29.13 -0.25
N ALA A 20 -28.26 28.92 0.94
CA ALA A 20 -28.06 29.95 1.95
C ALA A 20 -26.69 29.76 2.64
N ALA A 21 -26.11 30.83 3.20
CA ALA A 21 -24.94 30.74 4.07
C ALA A 21 -25.40 30.68 5.54
N ASP A 22 -25.13 29.57 6.23
CA ASP A 22 -25.63 29.30 7.59
C ASP A 22 -24.82 30.07 8.66
N PRO A 23 -25.39 31.06 9.35
CA PRO A 23 -24.66 31.86 10.35
C PRO A 23 -24.26 31.07 11.61
N LEU A 24 -24.91 29.94 11.90
CA LEU A 24 -24.60 29.10 13.05
C LEU A 24 -23.54 28.04 12.70
N LEU A 25 -23.47 27.59 11.44
CA LEU A 25 -22.38 26.76 10.89
C LEU A 25 -21.26 27.61 10.25
N GLY A 26 -20.89 28.72 10.89
CA GLY A 26 -19.70 29.51 10.51
C GLY A 26 -19.77 30.20 9.14
N HIS A 27 -20.97 30.51 8.66
CA HIS A 27 -21.26 31.04 7.31
C HIS A 27 -20.89 30.10 6.15
N LEU A 28 -20.87 28.78 6.39
CA LEU A 28 -20.74 27.79 5.33
C LEU A 28 -22.04 27.70 4.50
N PRO A 29 -21.96 27.43 3.18
CA PRO A 29 -23.13 27.26 2.35
C PRO A 29 -23.86 25.94 2.67
N VAL A 30 -25.18 25.98 2.62
CA VAL A 30 -26.08 24.82 2.70
C VAL A 30 -26.95 24.83 1.44
N LEU A 31 -27.02 23.69 0.76
CA LEU A 31 -27.69 23.52 -0.54
C LEU A 31 -28.91 22.62 -0.42
N LEU A 32 -30.04 23.05 -0.96
CA LEU A 32 -31.27 22.27 -1.07
C LEU A 32 -31.70 22.17 -2.53
N PHE A 33 -31.79 20.96 -3.07
CA PHE A 33 -32.40 20.70 -4.37
C PHE A 33 -33.87 20.36 -4.16
N HIS A 34 -34.77 21.18 -4.69
CA HIS A 34 -36.23 21.03 -4.57
C HIS A 34 -36.87 20.70 -5.92
N GLY A 35 -37.85 19.79 -5.94
CA GLY A 35 -38.61 19.45 -7.14
C GLY A 35 -39.91 18.68 -6.85
N PRO A 36 -40.70 18.33 -7.88
CA PRO A 36 -41.87 17.46 -7.73
C PRO A 36 -41.45 16.04 -7.32
N SER A 37 -42.27 15.36 -6.51
CA SER A 37 -42.00 13.98 -6.06
C SER A 37 -41.83 12.98 -7.21
N THR A 38 -40.91 12.03 -7.04
CA THR A 38 -40.54 11.00 -8.04
C THR A 38 -41.66 10.03 -8.46
N THR A 39 -42.83 10.07 -7.81
CA THR A 39 -44.01 9.27 -8.18
C THR A 39 -45.26 10.15 -8.23
N ALA A 40 -45.72 10.46 -9.43
CA ALA A 40 -46.82 11.40 -9.70
C ALA A 40 -48.22 10.81 -9.42
N ASN A 41 -48.54 10.55 -8.16
CA ASN A 41 -49.91 10.36 -7.69
C ASN A 41 -50.34 11.60 -6.89
N TYR A 42 -51.13 12.48 -7.50
CA TYR A 42 -51.66 13.69 -6.85
C TYR A 42 -52.77 13.33 -5.86
N THR A 43 -52.70 13.88 -4.65
CA THR A 43 -53.76 13.82 -3.64
C THR A 43 -53.99 15.22 -3.08
N LEU A 44 -55.20 15.75 -3.26
CA LEU A 44 -55.55 17.19 -3.19
C LEU A 44 -55.16 17.93 -1.89
N ASN A 45 -54.90 17.23 -0.79
CA ASN A 45 -54.62 17.82 0.53
C ASN A 45 -53.15 17.66 0.99
N SER A 46 -52.20 17.28 0.12
CA SER A 46 -50.80 17.14 0.52
C SER A 46 -49.80 17.48 -0.59
N SER A 47 -48.98 18.50 -0.38
CA SER A 47 -47.86 18.84 -1.27
C SER A 47 -46.81 17.72 -1.22
N ARG A 48 -46.58 17.05 -2.36
CA ARG A 48 -45.64 15.92 -2.51
C ARG A 48 -44.42 16.35 -3.31
N VAL A 49 -43.32 16.61 -2.61
CA VAL A 49 -42.08 17.13 -3.17
C VAL A 49 -40.96 16.09 -3.08
N GLN A 50 -39.84 16.35 -3.76
CA GLN A 50 -38.55 15.77 -3.43
C GLN A 50 -37.62 16.88 -2.92
N ILE A 51 -36.82 16.59 -1.90
CA ILE A 51 -35.84 17.52 -1.33
C ILE A 51 -34.55 16.77 -1.04
N HIS A 52 -33.43 17.31 -1.50
CA HIS A 52 -32.10 16.73 -1.27
C HIS A 52 -31.22 17.78 -0.64
N VAL A 53 -30.66 17.49 0.53
CA VAL A 53 -29.93 18.45 1.36
C VAL A 53 -28.45 18.12 1.34
N TYR A 54 -27.61 19.11 1.06
CA TYR A 54 -26.15 18.99 1.17
C TYR A 54 -25.61 20.10 2.07
N SER A 55 -24.91 19.71 3.13
CA SER A 55 -24.31 20.62 4.11
C SER A 55 -22.97 20.07 4.62
N PRO A 56 -22.23 20.82 5.47
CA PRO A 56 -21.03 20.33 6.13
C PRO A 56 -21.24 19.02 6.92
N ALA A 57 -22.48 18.72 7.33
CA ALA A 57 -22.85 17.48 8.02
C ALA A 57 -23.03 16.26 7.07
N GLY A 58 -22.98 16.46 5.75
CA GLY A 58 -23.14 15.43 4.73
C GLY A 58 -24.33 15.64 3.79
N PHE A 59 -24.53 14.69 2.88
CA PHE A 59 -25.66 14.63 1.95
C PHE A 59 -26.81 13.78 2.52
N GLN A 60 -28.06 14.14 2.26
CA GLN A 60 -29.22 13.27 2.45
C GLN A 60 -30.30 13.50 1.37
N SER A 61 -30.88 12.41 0.88
CA SER A 61 -31.89 12.39 -0.18
C SER A 61 -33.29 12.09 0.35
N PHE A 62 -34.28 12.91 0.00
CA PHE A 62 -35.71 12.66 0.24
C PHE A 62 -36.49 12.66 -1.08
N PRO A 63 -36.45 11.57 -1.87
CA PRO A 63 -37.06 11.50 -3.21
C PRO A 63 -38.60 11.47 -3.18
N ARG A 64 -39.20 11.29 -2.00
CA ARG A 64 -40.65 11.29 -1.74
C ARG A 64 -40.91 11.87 -0.36
N LEU A 65 -41.19 13.17 -0.29
CA LEU A 65 -41.49 13.90 0.94
C LEU A 65 -42.92 14.45 0.87
N THR A 66 -43.76 14.07 1.83
CA THR A 66 -45.17 14.52 1.88
C THR A 66 -45.33 15.50 3.04
N ILE A 67 -45.63 16.76 2.72
CA ILE A 67 -45.82 17.82 3.71
C ILE A 67 -47.25 17.72 4.23
N GLN A 68 -47.42 17.55 5.54
CA GLN A 68 -48.73 17.46 6.20
C GLN A 68 -48.71 18.17 7.57
N PRO A 69 -49.77 18.93 7.94
CA PRO A 69 -49.83 19.62 9.24
C PRO A 69 -49.82 18.74 10.50
N ASN A 70 -50.13 17.45 10.36
CA ASN A 70 -50.09 16.45 11.42
C ASN A 70 -48.68 15.87 11.67
N SER A 71 -47.70 16.20 10.81
CA SER A 71 -46.34 15.66 10.91
C SER A 71 -45.55 16.37 12.02
N PRO A 72 -44.74 15.66 12.82
CA PRO A 72 -43.92 16.28 13.88
C PRO A 72 -42.94 17.32 13.32
N PHE A 73 -42.56 17.23 12.05
CA PHE A 73 -41.67 18.19 11.40
C PHE A 73 -42.39 19.47 10.91
N TYR A 74 -43.73 19.55 10.98
CA TYR A 74 -44.47 20.72 10.48
C TYR A 74 -44.33 21.96 11.37
N ALA A 75 -43.93 21.80 12.64
CA ALA A 75 -43.79 22.90 13.59
C ALA A 75 -42.88 24.04 13.06
N VAL A 76 -41.83 23.70 12.30
CA VAL A 76 -40.93 24.65 11.63
C VAL A 76 -41.66 25.67 10.73
N VAL A 77 -42.79 25.29 10.11
CA VAL A 77 -43.55 26.19 9.23
C VAL A 77 -44.13 27.37 10.02
N ASN A 78 -44.49 27.17 11.29
CA ASN A 78 -44.99 28.24 12.15
C ASN A 78 -43.94 29.31 12.46
N HIS A 79 -42.64 28.97 12.34
CA HIS A 79 -41.52 29.87 12.55
C HIS A 79 -41.10 30.65 11.28
N LEU A 80 -41.62 30.28 10.10
CA LEU A 80 -41.46 31.10 8.89
C LEU A 80 -42.27 32.41 9.01
N PRO A 81 -41.84 33.53 8.38
CA PRO A 81 -42.67 34.72 8.26
C PRO A 81 -43.96 34.43 7.49
N ARG A 82 -45.07 35.10 7.86
CA ARG A 82 -46.43 34.83 7.32
C ARG A 82 -46.53 34.85 5.79
N GLU A 83 -45.70 35.66 5.13
CA GLU A 83 -45.60 35.73 3.67
C GLU A 83 -45.13 34.41 3.03
N TRP A 84 -44.17 33.70 3.67
CA TRP A 84 -43.61 32.43 3.21
C TRP A 84 -44.38 31.21 3.73
N GLN A 85 -45.23 31.36 4.75
CA GLN A 85 -46.11 30.29 5.23
C GLN A 85 -47.14 29.83 4.16
N GLY A 86 -47.49 30.70 3.21
CA GLY A 86 -48.34 30.33 2.07
C GLY A 86 -47.62 29.55 0.96
N ASP A 87 -46.33 29.82 0.74
CA ASP A 87 -45.56 29.26 -0.37
C ASP A 87 -45.31 27.75 -0.17
N GLU A 88 -45.71 26.95 -1.16
CA GLU A 88 -45.45 25.50 -1.22
C GLU A 88 -43.94 25.19 -1.11
N THR A 89 -43.11 26.01 -1.77
CA THR A 89 -41.66 25.85 -1.90
C THR A 89 -40.98 26.09 -0.57
N TYR A 90 -41.23 27.24 0.09
CA TYR A 90 -40.56 27.57 1.35
C TYR A 90 -41.09 26.74 2.52
N ARG A 91 -42.37 26.35 2.51
CA ARG A 91 -42.87 25.26 3.40
C ARG A 91 -42.08 23.98 3.19
N GLY A 92 -41.83 23.59 1.94
CA GLY A 92 -41.00 22.45 1.58
C GLY A 92 -39.57 22.56 2.10
N LEU A 93 -38.86 23.63 1.74
CA LEU A 93 -37.46 23.87 2.13
C LEU A 93 -37.30 23.82 3.66
N ALA A 94 -38.16 24.50 4.42
CA ALA A 94 -38.12 24.48 5.88
C ALA A 94 -38.43 23.09 6.48
N PHE A 95 -39.45 22.41 5.98
CA PHE A 95 -39.84 21.05 6.42
C PHE A 95 -38.75 20.02 6.13
N GLY A 96 -38.18 20.03 4.93
CA GLY A 96 -37.09 19.14 4.52
C GLY A 96 -35.79 19.41 5.27
N LEU A 97 -35.45 20.69 5.49
CA LEU A 97 -34.28 21.08 6.29
C LEU A 97 -34.42 20.68 7.76
N TYR A 98 -35.60 20.88 8.37
CA TYR A 98 -35.81 20.47 9.76
C TYR A 98 -35.82 18.95 9.91
N LYS A 99 -36.41 18.23 8.95
CA LYS A 99 -36.31 16.76 8.88
C LYS A 99 -34.85 16.30 8.82
N TYR A 100 -34.05 16.88 7.93
CA TYR A 100 -32.60 16.62 7.83
C TYR A 100 -31.88 16.90 9.16
N PHE A 101 -32.14 18.04 9.79
CA PHE A 101 -31.60 18.38 11.10
C PHE A 101 -31.99 17.37 12.19
N GLN A 102 -33.18 16.78 12.14
CA GLN A 102 -33.55 15.74 13.09
C GLN A 102 -32.87 14.38 12.79
N GLU A 103 -32.85 13.94 11.53
CA GLU A 103 -32.27 12.65 11.12
C GLU A 103 -30.72 12.61 11.13
N LEU A 104 -30.04 13.76 11.16
CA LEU A 104 -28.57 13.84 11.32
C LEU A 104 -28.08 13.13 12.60
N PRO A 105 -27.00 12.31 12.55
CA PRO A 105 -26.48 11.61 13.73
C PRO A 105 -25.92 12.57 14.79
N GLU A 106 -26.15 12.27 16.06
CA GLU A 106 -25.76 13.14 17.19
C GLU A 106 -24.24 13.34 17.31
N VAL A 107 -23.45 12.36 16.83
CA VAL A 107 -21.99 12.46 16.65
C VAL A 107 -21.60 13.69 15.81
N VAL A 108 -22.29 13.89 14.68
CA VAL A 108 -22.03 14.99 13.74
C VAL A 108 -22.53 16.31 14.31
N LYS A 109 -23.73 16.29 14.90
CA LYS A 109 -24.31 17.45 15.58
C LYS A 109 -23.37 17.97 16.67
N ASN A 110 -22.83 17.09 17.51
CA ASN A 110 -21.90 17.48 18.57
C ASN A 110 -20.54 17.92 18.03
N HIS A 111 -20.00 17.26 16.99
CA HIS A 111 -18.79 17.74 16.33
C HIS A 111 -18.96 19.17 15.78
N LEU A 112 -20.06 19.44 15.06
CA LEU A 112 -20.34 20.77 14.50
C LEU A 112 -20.64 21.83 15.57
N LYS A 113 -21.37 21.50 16.66
CA LYS A 113 -21.55 22.39 17.83
C LYS A 113 -20.20 22.80 18.46
N ASN A 114 -19.25 21.87 18.52
CA ASN A 114 -17.92 22.11 19.10
C ASN A 114 -17.01 22.91 18.15
N THR A 115 -17.04 22.63 16.85
CA THR A 115 -16.27 23.33 15.82
C THR A 115 -16.81 24.76 15.57
N TYR A 116 -18.12 24.96 15.68
CA TYR A 116 -18.81 26.24 15.47
C TYR A 116 -19.61 26.66 16.73
N PRO A 117 -18.93 27.08 17.83
CA PRO A 117 -19.60 27.43 19.08
C PRO A 117 -20.37 28.75 18.97
N THR A 118 -21.69 28.64 18.78
CA THR A 118 -22.64 29.75 18.58
C THR A 118 -22.78 30.73 19.75
N THR A 119 -22.16 30.43 20.90
CA THR A 119 -22.27 31.16 22.17
C THR A 119 -21.20 32.23 22.39
N ARG A 120 -20.21 32.39 21.50
CA ARG A 120 -19.17 33.44 21.62
C ARG A 120 -19.79 34.84 21.62
N GLY A 121 -20.00 35.41 22.81
CA GLY A 121 -20.50 36.77 23.03
C GLY A 121 -22.01 36.92 23.22
N ARG A 122 -22.80 35.83 23.31
CA ARG A 122 -24.24 35.88 23.60
C ARG A 122 -24.57 35.30 24.98
N ARG A 123 -25.67 35.74 25.60
CA ARG A 123 -26.14 35.14 26.86
C ARG A 123 -26.60 33.69 26.59
N PRO A 124 -26.37 32.74 27.51
CA PRO A 124 -26.93 31.39 27.39
C PRO A 124 -28.45 31.45 27.15
N GLY A 125 -28.92 30.74 26.12
CA GLY A 125 -30.34 30.71 25.73
C GLY A 125 -30.87 31.92 24.93
N SER A 126 -30.07 32.96 24.65
CA SER A 126 -30.56 34.17 23.96
C SER A 126 -30.46 34.13 22.42
N GLY A 127 -30.66 32.96 21.80
CA GLY A 127 -30.59 32.78 20.35
C GLY A 127 -31.06 31.39 19.91
N PRO A 128 -31.36 31.20 18.61
CA PRO A 128 -31.81 29.92 18.09
C PRO A 128 -30.77 28.82 18.32
N ALA A 129 -31.22 27.66 18.79
CA ALA A 129 -30.37 26.49 18.94
C ALA A 129 -29.99 25.95 17.55
N LEU A 130 -28.71 25.62 17.36
CA LEU A 130 -28.22 24.95 16.15
C LEU A 130 -28.96 23.61 15.97
N PHE A 131 -29.45 23.35 14.75
CA PHE A 131 -30.33 22.23 14.38
C PHE A 131 -31.77 22.28 14.95
N GLY A 132 -32.21 23.39 15.55
CA GLY A 132 -33.58 23.58 16.04
C GLY A 132 -34.56 24.12 14.99
N GLU A 133 -35.84 24.19 15.35
CA GLU A 133 -36.95 24.64 14.46
C GLU A 133 -36.74 26.08 13.95
N GLN A 134 -36.49 27.03 14.85
CA GLN A 134 -36.21 28.42 14.46
C GLN A 134 -34.99 28.51 13.52
N HIS A 135 -33.96 27.67 13.71
CA HIS A 135 -32.78 27.66 12.84
C HIS A 135 -33.11 27.16 11.42
N ALA A 136 -33.91 26.11 11.29
CA ALA A 136 -34.37 25.63 9.98
C ALA A 136 -35.28 26.65 9.27
N ALA A 137 -36.17 27.32 10.00
CA ALA A 137 -37.02 28.37 9.44
C ALA A 137 -36.21 29.62 9.01
N ASP A 138 -35.30 30.09 9.87
CA ASP A 138 -34.41 31.22 9.58
C ASP A 138 -33.51 30.94 8.37
N LEU A 139 -32.97 29.72 8.25
CA LEU A 139 -32.11 29.36 7.12
C LEU A 139 -32.92 29.22 5.82
N ALA A 140 -34.09 28.57 5.85
CA ALA A 140 -34.98 28.42 4.69
C ALA A 140 -35.48 29.76 4.15
N LYS A 141 -35.82 30.71 5.04
CA LYS A 141 -36.16 32.09 4.67
C LYS A 141 -35.02 32.79 3.90
N ASN A 142 -33.77 32.51 4.25
CA ASN A 142 -32.60 33.14 3.66
C ASN A 142 -32.09 32.42 2.39
N MET A 143 -32.82 31.43 1.85
CA MET A 143 -32.40 30.69 0.67
C MET A 143 -32.66 31.45 -0.63
N VAL A 144 -31.64 31.57 -1.46
CA VAL A 144 -31.69 32.14 -2.80
C VAL A 144 -31.72 31.02 -3.83
N ARG A 145 -32.54 31.16 -4.87
CA ARG A 145 -32.56 30.24 -6.02
C ARG A 145 -31.29 30.43 -6.85
N SER A 146 -30.58 29.34 -7.15
CA SER A 146 -29.43 29.35 -8.05
C SER A 146 -29.85 29.16 -9.51
N GLU A 147 -29.18 29.88 -10.40
CA GLU A 147 -29.33 29.72 -11.86
C GLU A 147 -28.53 28.49 -12.36
N ASN A 148 -27.34 28.26 -11.81
CA ASN A 148 -26.41 27.20 -12.24
C ASN A 148 -26.70 25.83 -11.60
N THR A 149 -27.97 25.40 -11.59
CA THR A 149 -28.37 24.14 -10.94
C THR A 149 -27.69 22.90 -11.55
N ALA A 150 -27.49 22.87 -12.88
CA ALA A 150 -26.90 21.72 -13.57
C ALA A 150 -25.39 21.59 -13.30
N GLU A 151 -24.62 22.67 -13.47
CA GLU A 151 -23.16 22.72 -13.25
C GLU A 151 -22.76 22.34 -11.82
N VAL A 152 -23.50 22.85 -10.82
CA VAL A 152 -23.29 22.49 -9.41
C VAL A 152 -23.61 21.02 -9.17
N LEU A 153 -24.62 20.47 -9.85
CA LEU A 153 -25.00 19.07 -9.69
C LEU A 153 -24.00 18.10 -10.35
N GLU A 154 -23.52 18.41 -11.55
CA GLU A 154 -22.42 17.68 -12.22
C GLU A 154 -21.15 17.69 -11.36
N THR A 155 -20.78 18.85 -10.84
CA THR A 155 -19.62 18.99 -9.93
C THR A 155 -19.80 18.15 -8.66
N LEU A 156 -21.01 18.08 -8.10
CA LEU A 156 -21.31 17.21 -6.95
C LEU A 156 -21.35 15.72 -7.31
N GLN A 157 -21.78 15.33 -8.51
CA GLN A 157 -21.75 13.94 -8.97
C GLN A 157 -20.31 13.43 -9.11
N ILE A 158 -19.39 14.27 -9.61
CA ILE A 158 -17.94 13.99 -9.64
C ILE A 158 -17.38 13.91 -8.20
N ALA A 159 -17.70 14.90 -7.37
CA ALA A 159 -17.09 15.03 -6.04
C ALA A 159 -17.56 13.96 -5.03
N LEU A 160 -18.84 13.57 -5.11
CA LEU A 160 -19.52 12.62 -4.22
C LEU A 160 -19.77 11.25 -4.90
N GLN A 161 -18.96 10.91 -5.91
CA GLN A 161 -19.09 9.66 -6.67
C GLN A 161 -19.05 8.40 -5.78
N THR A 162 -19.62 7.30 -6.30
CA THR A 162 -19.70 6.02 -5.57
C THR A 162 -18.31 5.43 -5.30
N GLN A 163 -17.98 5.33 -4.01
CA GLN A 163 -16.73 4.78 -3.49
C GLN A 163 -16.89 3.35 -2.99
N HIS A 164 -15.81 2.57 -3.07
CA HIS A 164 -15.79 1.14 -2.74
C HIS A 164 -14.63 0.72 -1.84
N LEU A 165 -14.73 -0.49 -1.28
CA LEU A 165 -13.65 -1.26 -0.67
C LEU A 165 -13.47 -2.60 -1.39
N SER A 166 -12.35 -2.83 -2.08
CA SER A 166 -12.02 -4.15 -2.64
C SER A 166 -11.59 -5.17 -1.60
N ASN A 167 -10.80 -4.77 -0.61
CA ASN A 167 -10.08 -5.69 0.27
C ASN A 167 -10.25 -5.30 1.75
N VAL A 168 -10.34 -6.29 2.65
CA VAL A 168 -10.38 -6.08 4.11
C VAL A 168 -9.33 -6.92 4.86
N ASP A 169 -8.92 -6.36 6.00
CA ASP A 169 -8.01 -6.91 7.01
C ASP A 169 -8.87 -7.53 8.13
N LEU A 170 -8.64 -8.80 8.43
CA LEU A 170 -9.43 -9.60 9.37
C LEU A 170 -8.53 -10.46 10.26
N ASP A 171 -8.73 -10.39 11.58
CA ASP A 171 -8.13 -11.33 12.54
C ASP A 171 -9.11 -12.50 12.74
N PHE A 172 -8.64 -13.74 12.55
CA PHE A 172 -9.42 -14.97 12.72
C PHE A 172 -8.84 -15.75 13.90
N VAL A 173 -9.43 -15.53 15.08
CA VAL A 173 -8.83 -15.91 16.37
C VAL A 173 -9.37 -17.24 16.84
N MET A 174 -8.46 -18.19 16.99
CA MET A 174 -8.71 -19.58 17.34
C MET A 174 -8.50 -19.83 18.85
N PRO A 175 -9.17 -20.84 19.45
CA PRO A 175 -8.94 -21.23 20.83
C PRO A 175 -7.48 -21.63 21.08
N PRO A 176 -6.92 -21.35 22.28
CA PRO A 176 -5.56 -21.76 22.63
C PRO A 176 -5.43 -23.29 22.58
N GLY A 177 -4.43 -23.78 21.84
CA GLY A 177 -4.17 -25.21 21.64
C GLY A 177 -4.95 -25.85 20.48
N SER A 178 -5.72 -25.08 19.69
CA SER A 178 -6.43 -25.63 18.52
C SER A 178 -5.58 -25.68 17.25
N ILE A 179 -4.34 -25.19 17.27
CA ILE A 179 -3.42 -25.23 16.14
C ILE A 179 -2.19 -26.05 16.53
N MET A 180 -1.98 -27.16 15.82
CA MET A 180 -0.99 -28.21 16.09
C MET A 180 0.09 -28.21 15.00
N PRO A 181 1.31 -27.68 15.26
CA PRO A 181 2.40 -27.65 14.29
C PRO A 181 2.77 -29.05 13.76
N LEU A 182 2.74 -29.20 12.44
CA LEU A 182 3.11 -30.45 11.75
C LEU A 182 4.57 -30.81 12.00
N GLN A 183 4.80 -32.07 12.35
CA GLN A 183 6.13 -32.66 12.44
C GLN A 183 6.63 -33.05 11.04
N PRO A 184 7.95 -33.25 10.85
CA PRO A 184 8.50 -33.71 9.57
C PRO A 184 7.91 -35.04 9.09
N GLN A 185 7.51 -35.91 10.02
CA GLN A 185 6.91 -37.23 9.73
C GLN A 185 5.53 -37.08 9.09
N ASP A 186 4.72 -36.15 9.60
CA ASP A 186 3.38 -35.80 9.09
C ASP A 186 3.42 -35.25 7.65
N LEU A 187 4.59 -34.89 7.14
CA LEU A 187 4.80 -34.42 5.75
C LEU A 187 5.17 -35.55 4.78
N ASP A 188 5.54 -36.74 5.28
CA ASP A 188 5.77 -37.95 4.47
C ASP A 188 4.46 -38.76 4.27
N GLU A 189 3.44 -38.52 5.09
CA GLU A 189 2.11 -39.13 4.97
C GLU A 189 1.27 -38.47 3.86
N VAL A 190 0.97 -39.22 2.79
CA VAL A 190 0.10 -38.77 1.69
C VAL A 190 -1.34 -38.60 2.19
N PRO A 191 -1.97 -37.41 2.07
CA PRO A 191 -3.34 -37.18 2.52
C PRO A 191 -4.41 -37.89 1.68
N GLU A 192 -5.53 -38.21 2.32
CA GLU A 192 -6.74 -38.75 1.68
C GLU A 192 -7.68 -37.64 1.13
N ASP A 193 -7.65 -36.42 1.69
CA ASP A 193 -8.38 -35.24 1.17
C ASP A 193 -7.53 -34.53 0.09
N GLU A 194 -8.11 -34.30 -1.09
CA GLU A 194 -7.44 -33.60 -2.19
C GLU A 194 -6.99 -32.19 -1.81
N ASP A 195 -7.73 -31.47 -0.95
CA ASP A 195 -7.36 -30.13 -0.54
C ASP A 195 -6.25 -30.11 0.53
N GLU A 196 -6.13 -31.14 1.36
CA GLU A 196 -4.94 -31.31 2.22
C GLU A 196 -3.69 -31.64 1.40
N PHE A 197 -3.84 -32.30 0.24
CA PHE A 197 -2.74 -32.47 -0.71
C PHE A 197 -2.32 -31.14 -1.33
N LEU A 198 -3.29 -30.30 -1.73
CA LEU A 198 -3.05 -28.99 -2.33
C LEU A 198 -2.48 -27.98 -1.32
N ASP A 199 -2.93 -28.03 -0.08
CA ASP A 199 -2.49 -27.18 1.03
C ASP A 199 -2.27 -28.01 2.31
N PRO A 200 -1.06 -28.57 2.50
CA PRO A 200 -0.72 -29.34 3.70
C PRO A 200 -0.90 -28.55 5.01
N THR A 201 -0.90 -27.21 4.97
CA THR A 201 -1.13 -26.38 6.16
C THR A 201 -2.58 -26.45 6.66
N LEU A 202 -3.49 -27.12 5.95
CA LEU A 202 -4.84 -27.40 6.47
C LEU A 202 -4.84 -28.41 7.63
N ARG A 203 -3.91 -29.39 7.63
CA ARG A 203 -3.84 -30.46 8.65
C ARG A 203 -3.66 -29.93 10.09
N GLN A 204 -2.96 -28.82 10.26
CA GLN A 204 -2.63 -28.25 11.58
C GLN A 204 -3.84 -27.73 12.37
N TYR A 205 -5.03 -27.62 11.75
CA TYR A 205 -6.25 -27.11 12.41
C TYR A 205 -7.16 -28.21 12.99
N GLY A 206 -6.84 -29.49 12.75
CA GLY A 206 -7.55 -30.64 13.30
C GLY A 206 -9.07 -30.56 13.09
N GLY A 207 -9.82 -30.47 14.19
CA GLY A 207 -11.28 -30.36 14.13
C GLY A 207 -11.79 -29.12 13.37
N TYR A 208 -11.02 -28.03 13.28
CA TYR A 208 -11.45 -26.79 12.63
C TYR A 208 -11.02 -26.68 11.15
N THR A 209 -10.36 -27.70 10.59
CA THR A 209 -9.84 -27.68 9.21
C THR A 209 -10.90 -27.25 8.18
N SER A 210 -12.10 -27.82 8.24
CA SER A 210 -13.20 -27.48 7.32
C SER A 210 -13.67 -26.02 7.40
N LEU A 211 -13.48 -25.35 8.55
CA LEU A 211 -13.79 -23.93 8.73
C LEU A 211 -12.67 -23.03 8.18
N VAL A 212 -11.41 -23.40 8.42
CA VAL A 212 -10.24 -22.63 7.94
C VAL A 212 -10.06 -22.78 6.42
N LYS A 213 -10.44 -23.93 5.85
CA LYS A 213 -10.54 -24.20 4.41
C LYS A 213 -11.40 -23.17 3.66
N LEU A 214 -12.44 -22.62 4.30
CA LEU A 214 -13.28 -21.55 3.74
C LEU A 214 -12.57 -20.19 3.63
N LEU A 215 -11.42 -19.98 4.29
CA LEU A 215 -10.67 -18.71 4.22
C LEU A 215 -9.75 -18.63 2.99
N GLY A 216 -9.72 -19.67 2.15
CA GLY A 216 -9.01 -19.69 0.87
C GLY A 216 -7.52 -19.99 0.97
N GLU A 217 -6.79 -19.66 -0.10
CA GLU A 217 -5.35 -19.97 -0.26
C GLU A 217 -4.49 -19.30 0.83
N PRO A 218 -3.43 -19.96 1.31
CA PRO A 218 -2.42 -19.31 2.15
C PRO A 218 -1.68 -18.22 1.36
N VAL A 219 -1.44 -17.08 2.01
CA VAL A 219 -0.71 -15.93 1.47
C VAL A 219 0.57 -15.73 2.24
N PHE A 220 1.68 -15.84 1.54
CA PHE A 220 2.99 -15.58 2.11
C PHE A 220 3.24 -14.07 2.34
N LEU A 221 3.78 -13.71 3.51
CA LEU A 221 4.35 -12.39 3.80
C LEU A 221 5.86 -12.52 4.03
N PRO A 222 6.72 -11.70 3.38
CA PRO A 222 8.18 -11.75 3.57
C PRO A 222 8.63 -11.62 5.02
N THR A 223 9.72 -12.32 5.34
CA THR A 223 10.47 -12.20 6.60
C THR A 223 11.94 -11.90 6.28
N SER A 224 12.73 -11.53 7.28
CA SER A 224 14.19 -11.42 7.11
C SER A 224 14.87 -12.72 6.68
N ARG A 225 14.27 -13.89 6.93
CA ARG A 225 14.77 -15.20 6.47
C ARG A 225 14.29 -15.58 5.05
N LEU A 226 13.07 -15.19 4.68
CA LEU A 226 12.52 -15.37 3.33
C LEU A 226 12.12 -14.01 2.74
N ARG A 227 13.11 -13.32 2.14
CA ARG A 227 12.92 -11.99 1.53
C ARG A 227 12.02 -12.00 0.30
N ARG A 228 11.76 -13.17 -0.29
CA ARG A 228 10.84 -13.40 -1.41
C ARG A 228 9.80 -14.42 -1.00
N ALA A 229 8.63 -14.37 -1.63
CA ALA A 229 7.70 -15.48 -1.55
C ALA A 229 8.35 -16.74 -2.13
N PRO A 230 8.16 -17.93 -1.51
CA PRO A 230 8.23 -19.20 -2.21
C PRO A 230 7.44 -19.04 -3.51
N SER A 231 8.10 -19.21 -4.66
CA SER A 231 7.53 -18.79 -5.95
C SER A 231 6.21 -19.52 -6.14
N LYS A 232 5.07 -18.78 -6.14
CA LYS A 232 3.71 -19.34 -6.31
C LYS A 232 3.79 -20.37 -7.44
N PRO A 233 3.53 -21.66 -7.19
CA PRO A 233 3.96 -22.71 -8.10
C PRO A 233 3.29 -22.50 -9.46
N THR A 234 4.14 -22.36 -10.48
CA THR A 234 3.86 -21.62 -11.72
C THR A 234 2.64 -22.14 -12.46
N SER A 235 1.48 -21.52 -12.19
CA SER A 235 0.17 -21.86 -12.77
C SER A 235 -0.04 -23.36 -12.96
N LEU A 236 0.13 -24.13 -11.87
CA LEU A 236 0.12 -25.60 -11.91
C LEU A 236 -1.06 -26.15 -12.74
N ASN A 237 -0.74 -27.08 -13.63
CA ASN A 237 -1.72 -27.72 -14.50
C ASN A 237 -2.75 -28.49 -13.66
N ARG A 238 -4.00 -28.00 -13.64
CA ARG A 238 -5.14 -28.60 -12.90
C ARG A 238 -5.62 -29.95 -13.45
N SER A 239 -4.82 -30.59 -14.28
CA SER A 239 -5.08 -31.87 -14.94
C SER A 239 -4.94 -33.02 -13.94
N LYS A 240 -6.04 -33.68 -13.58
CA LYS A 240 -6.03 -34.88 -12.72
C LYS A 240 -5.48 -36.13 -13.42
N SER A 241 -5.29 -36.09 -14.74
CA SER A 241 -4.82 -37.20 -15.57
C SER A 241 -3.41 -36.93 -16.11
N PHE A 242 -2.48 -37.85 -15.89
CA PHE A 242 -1.12 -37.82 -16.45
C PHE A 242 -1.15 -38.36 -17.89
N SER A 243 -1.08 -37.48 -18.90
CA SER A 243 -1.16 -37.91 -20.31
C SER A 243 0.11 -38.61 -20.77
N LYS A 244 0.02 -39.40 -21.85
CA LYS A 244 1.20 -40.05 -22.46
C LYS A 244 2.23 -39.01 -22.91
N ASP A 245 1.78 -37.91 -23.50
CA ASP A 245 2.67 -36.83 -23.96
C ASP A 245 3.38 -36.16 -22.77
N GLN A 246 2.68 -35.92 -21.66
CA GLN A 246 3.26 -35.39 -20.42
C GLN A 246 4.30 -36.35 -19.80
N LYS A 247 4.11 -37.67 -19.88
CA LYS A 247 5.11 -38.66 -19.44
C LYS A 247 6.38 -38.60 -20.30
N VAL A 248 6.22 -38.48 -21.62
CA VAL A 248 7.34 -38.34 -22.57
C VAL A 248 8.09 -37.02 -22.34
N ASP A 249 7.37 -35.90 -22.22
CA ASP A 249 7.94 -34.58 -21.94
C ASP A 249 8.70 -34.55 -20.60
N LEU A 250 8.13 -35.17 -19.55
CA LEU A 250 8.81 -35.31 -18.26
C LEU A 250 10.13 -36.08 -18.41
N ARG A 251 10.13 -37.26 -19.05
CA ARG A 251 11.35 -38.06 -19.21
C ARG A 251 12.38 -37.35 -20.08
N MET A 252 11.96 -36.62 -21.12
CA MET A 252 12.83 -35.73 -21.91
C MET A 252 13.47 -34.64 -21.04
N LYS A 253 12.72 -34.01 -20.13
CA LYS A 253 13.23 -32.95 -19.24
C LYS A 253 14.17 -33.48 -18.15
N LEU A 254 13.93 -34.68 -17.64
CA LEU A 254 14.88 -35.38 -16.76
C LEU A 254 16.17 -35.76 -17.52
N GLY A 255 16.06 -36.15 -18.80
CA GLY A 255 17.23 -36.31 -19.68
C GLY A 255 18.02 -35.02 -19.85
N GLU A 256 17.38 -33.91 -20.21
CA GLU A 256 18.01 -32.60 -20.41
C GLU A 256 18.75 -32.08 -19.17
N LEU A 257 18.23 -32.35 -17.97
CA LEU A 257 18.91 -32.08 -16.70
C LEU A 257 20.27 -32.79 -16.62
N VAL A 258 20.30 -34.11 -16.82
CA VAL A 258 21.52 -34.93 -16.73
C VAL A 258 22.50 -34.58 -17.85
N ASP A 259 21.99 -34.34 -19.05
CA ASP A 259 22.80 -33.98 -20.21
C ASP A 259 23.49 -32.62 -20.02
N THR A 260 22.77 -31.63 -19.46
CA THR A 260 23.36 -30.33 -19.14
C THR A 260 24.28 -30.35 -17.92
N GLU A 261 24.06 -31.24 -16.95
CA GLU A 261 24.97 -31.45 -15.82
C GLU A 261 26.27 -32.13 -16.29
N GLY A 262 26.19 -33.13 -17.18
CA GLY A 262 27.35 -33.76 -17.80
C GLY A 262 28.24 -32.76 -18.54
N ARG A 263 27.64 -31.88 -19.35
CA ARG A 263 28.35 -30.80 -20.04
C ARG A 263 28.94 -29.77 -19.06
N TYR A 264 28.29 -29.50 -17.93
CA TYR A 264 28.78 -28.59 -16.90
C TYR A 264 29.98 -29.17 -16.13
N VAL A 265 29.90 -30.44 -15.70
CA VAL A 265 31.00 -31.15 -15.03
C VAL A 265 32.23 -31.27 -15.93
N LEU A 266 32.06 -31.45 -17.25
CA LEU A 266 33.18 -31.42 -18.19
C LEU A 266 33.89 -30.04 -18.22
N LYS A 267 33.14 -28.92 -18.24
CA LYS A 267 33.72 -27.57 -18.16
C LYS A 267 34.40 -27.28 -16.82
N LEU A 268 33.85 -27.78 -15.71
CA LEU A 268 34.49 -27.70 -14.39
C LEU A 268 35.81 -28.49 -14.35
N ASN A 269 35.85 -29.65 -15.02
CA ASN A 269 37.04 -30.49 -15.11
C ASN A 269 38.14 -29.80 -15.95
N GLU A 270 37.77 -29.17 -17.07
CA GLU A 270 38.63 -28.26 -17.85
C GLU A 270 39.14 -27.08 -16.99
N LEU A 271 38.26 -26.42 -16.24
CA LEU A 271 38.62 -25.29 -15.36
C LEU A 271 39.65 -25.67 -14.29
N VAL A 272 39.46 -26.81 -13.64
CA VAL A 272 40.29 -27.23 -12.48
C VAL A 272 41.55 -27.97 -12.95
N LYS A 273 41.40 -29.10 -13.65
CA LYS A 273 42.51 -30.04 -13.88
C LYS A 273 43.41 -29.68 -15.07
N HIS A 274 42.95 -28.77 -15.92
CA HIS A 274 43.73 -28.28 -17.05
C HIS A 274 44.09 -26.80 -16.85
N ILE A 275 43.11 -25.91 -16.73
CA ILE A 275 43.38 -24.47 -16.63
C ILE A 275 44.02 -24.11 -15.28
N ALA A 276 43.38 -24.41 -14.15
CA ALA A 276 43.89 -24.00 -12.83
C ALA A 276 45.19 -24.76 -12.45
N ASP A 277 45.24 -26.07 -12.65
CA ASP A 277 46.39 -26.89 -12.25
C ASP A 277 47.66 -26.63 -13.09
N ASP A 278 47.56 -26.30 -14.38
CA ASP A 278 48.73 -25.86 -15.18
C ASP A 278 49.27 -24.52 -14.66
N PHE A 279 48.39 -23.58 -14.30
CA PHE A 279 48.80 -22.31 -13.69
C PHE A 279 49.39 -22.51 -12.27
N ARG A 280 48.80 -23.38 -11.44
CA ARG A 280 49.28 -23.70 -10.07
C ARG A 280 50.67 -24.33 -10.11
N GLN A 281 50.90 -25.31 -10.98
CA GLN A 281 52.25 -25.89 -11.20
C GLN A 281 53.24 -24.81 -11.67
N SER A 282 52.81 -23.93 -12.56
CA SER A 282 53.66 -22.85 -13.09
C SER A 282 54.01 -21.78 -12.06
N ALA A 283 53.11 -21.49 -11.11
CA ALA A 283 53.39 -20.59 -10.00
C ALA A 283 54.43 -21.17 -9.03
N ARG A 284 54.43 -22.50 -8.82
CA ARG A 284 55.42 -23.21 -7.98
C ARG A 284 56.81 -23.33 -8.59
N HIS A 285 56.91 -23.29 -9.92
CA HIS A 285 58.18 -23.23 -10.65
C HIS A 285 58.62 -21.80 -11.02
N ARG A 286 58.06 -20.77 -10.37
CA ARG A 286 58.37 -19.36 -10.63
C ARG A 286 59.73 -18.95 -10.07
N ASP A 287 60.53 -18.29 -10.91
CA ASP A 287 61.67 -17.48 -10.48
C ASP A 287 61.15 -16.21 -9.75
N PRO A 288 61.62 -15.88 -8.53
CA PRO A 288 61.13 -14.73 -7.76
C PRO A 288 61.29 -13.37 -8.46
N ALA A 289 62.14 -13.24 -9.49
CA ALA A 289 62.26 -12.02 -10.30
C ALA A 289 61.15 -11.86 -11.37
N SER A 290 60.31 -12.87 -11.60
CA SER A 290 59.29 -12.86 -12.66
C SER A 290 58.08 -11.97 -12.34
N LEU A 291 57.60 -11.21 -13.35
CA LEU A 291 56.32 -10.48 -13.36
C LEU A 291 55.12 -11.40 -13.67
N SER A 292 55.09 -12.60 -13.07
CA SER A 292 53.94 -13.52 -13.15
C SER A 292 53.22 -13.53 -11.78
N PRO A 293 51.89 -13.74 -11.72
CA PRO A 293 51.15 -13.70 -10.45
C PRO A 293 51.70 -14.70 -9.41
N SER A 294 51.57 -14.36 -8.13
CA SER A 294 51.93 -15.21 -6.99
C SER A 294 50.93 -16.35 -6.75
N GLU A 295 51.31 -17.35 -5.94
CA GLU A 295 50.40 -18.46 -5.59
C GLU A 295 49.16 -17.94 -4.83
N GLU A 296 49.26 -16.91 -3.99
CA GLU A 296 48.10 -16.25 -3.36
C GLU A 296 47.19 -15.52 -4.36
N GLU A 297 47.76 -14.79 -5.32
CA GLU A 297 47.00 -14.07 -6.34
C GLU A 297 46.28 -15.03 -7.29
N LEU A 298 46.90 -16.17 -7.58
CA LEU A 298 46.30 -17.25 -8.35
C LEU A 298 45.23 -18.00 -7.54
N GLU A 299 45.42 -18.21 -6.25
CA GLU A 299 44.42 -18.80 -5.34
C GLU A 299 43.19 -17.89 -5.16
N ARG A 300 43.35 -16.56 -5.31
CA ARG A 300 42.22 -15.61 -5.40
C ARG A 300 41.46 -15.67 -6.73
N LEU A 301 42.06 -16.16 -7.81
CA LEU A 301 41.40 -16.33 -9.12
C LEU A 301 40.83 -17.75 -9.34
N PHE A 302 41.49 -18.77 -8.78
CA PHE A 302 41.07 -20.18 -8.82
C PHE A 302 40.94 -20.73 -7.39
N PRO A 303 39.95 -20.24 -6.60
CA PRO A 303 39.78 -20.59 -5.20
C PRO A 303 39.46 -22.08 -5.00
N ARG A 304 39.83 -22.63 -3.84
CA ARG A 304 39.63 -24.06 -3.50
C ARG A 304 38.15 -24.50 -3.50
N SER A 305 37.22 -23.56 -3.46
CA SER A 305 35.80 -23.80 -3.69
C SER A 305 35.52 -24.34 -5.10
N ALA A 306 36.33 -24.02 -6.11
CA ALA A 306 36.23 -24.57 -7.47
C ALA A 306 36.48 -26.09 -7.49
N ASP A 307 37.55 -26.54 -6.84
CA ASP A 307 37.89 -27.96 -6.69
C ASP A 307 36.77 -28.72 -5.95
N ARG A 308 36.19 -28.09 -4.92
CA ARG A 308 35.06 -28.65 -4.16
C ARG A 308 33.76 -28.68 -4.96
N ILE A 309 33.45 -27.66 -5.76
CA ILE A 309 32.31 -27.65 -6.70
C ILE A 309 32.48 -28.80 -7.69
N LEU A 310 33.64 -28.97 -8.34
CA LEU A 310 33.90 -30.11 -9.22
C LEU A 310 33.67 -31.45 -8.51
N GLN A 311 34.14 -31.62 -7.28
CA GLN A 311 33.91 -32.85 -6.52
C GLN A 311 32.42 -33.12 -6.25
N VAL A 312 31.67 -32.13 -5.75
CA VAL A 312 30.27 -32.30 -5.33
C VAL A 312 29.36 -32.48 -6.56
N ASN A 313 29.57 -31.70 -7.63
CA ASN A 313 28.81 -31.86 -8.87
C ASN A 313 29.15 -33.14 -9.65
N SER A 314 30.38 -33.65 -9.58
CA SER A 314 30.72 -34.95 -10.20
C SER A 314 29.99 -36.11 -9.52
N ALA A 315 29.83 -36.07 -8.19
CA ALA A 315 29.10 -37.10 -7.45
C ALA A 315 27.58 -36.97 -7.66
N PHE A 316 27.04 -35.75 -7.63
CA PHE A 316 25.65 -35.44 -7.96
C PHE A 316 25.26 -35.93 -9.37
N LEU A 317 26.13 -35.71 -10.37
CA LEU A 317 25.93 -36.24 -11.72
C LEU A 317 25.88 -37.77 -11.77
N GLN A 318 26.63 -38.47 -10.92
CA GLN A 318 26.62 -39.93 -10.89
C GLN A 318 25.29 -40.45 -10.32
N GLU A 319 24.84 -39.95 -9.17
CA GLU A 319 23.56 -40.37 -8.59
C GLU A 319 22.36 -40.02 -9.51
N LEU A 320 22.41 -38.90 -10.23
CA LEU A 320 21.40 -38.57 -11.24
C LEU A 320 21.39 -39.55 -12.43
N ARG A 321 22.53 -40.16 -12.79
CA ARG A 321 22.61 -41.21 -13.81
C ARG A 321 22.11 -42.54 -13.27
N ASP A 322 22.59 -42.95 -12.10
CA ASP A 322 22.21 -44.20 -11.46
C ASP A 322 20.68 -44.28 -11.30
N VAL A 323 20.04 -43.18 -10.87
CA VAL A 323 18.56 -43.07 -10.79
C VAL A 323 17.87 -43.07 -12.17
N MET A 324 18.45 -42.47 -13.20
CA MET A 324 17.88 -42.51 -14.56
C MET A 324 17.96 -43.92 -15.14
N ASP A 325 19.07 -44.62 -14.97
CA ASP A 325 19.32 -45.96 -15.48
C ASP A 325 18.44 -46.99 -14.74
N GLU A 326 18.35 -46.93 -13.40
CA GLU A 326 17.45 -47.77 -12.58
C GLU A 326 15.96 -47.63 -12.93
N THR A 327 15.56 -46.50 -13.53
CA THR A 327 14.15 -46.21 -13.88
C THR A 327 13.82 -46.33 -15.36
N GLU A 328 14.79 -46.60 -16.24
CA GLU A 328 14.54 -46.67 -17.68
C GLU A 328 13.55 -47.77 -18.06
N GLU A 329 13.74 -49.00 -17.56
CA GLU A 329 12.90 -50.14 -17.90
C GLU A 329 11.46 -50.03 -17.34
N GLU A 330 11.26 -49.29 -16.25
CA GLU A 330 9.95 -49.02 -15.66
C GLU A 330 9.24 -47.86 -16.37
N ALA A 331 9.96 -46.79 -16.71
CA ALA A 331 9.43 -45.64 -17.44
C ALA A 331 8.94 -46.02 -18.85
N VAL A 332 9.69 -46.85 -19.58
CA VAL A 332 9.29 -47.33 -20.91
C VAL A 332 7.96 -48.08 -20.85
N LYS A 333 7.79 -48.98 -19.87
CA LYS A 333 6.54 -49.75 -19.70
C LYS A 333 5.35 -48.84 -19.35
N ASP A 334 5.54 -47.86 -18.47
CA ASP A 334 4.49 -46.92 -18.07
C ASP A 334 4.04 -45.96 -19.20
N MET A 335 4.93 -45.69 -20.16
CA MET A 335 4.60 -44.96 -21.39
C MET A 335 3.82 -45.80 -22.43
N GLU A 336 3.79 -47.13 -22.30
CA GLU A 336 3.10 -48.04 -23.23
C GLU A 336 1.71 -48.47 -22.76
N VAL A 337 1.50 -48.66 -21.45
CA VAL A 337 0.32 -49.36 -20.90
C VAL A 337 -1.01 -48.58 -20.93
N THR A 338 -1.00 -47.25 -21.15
CA THR A 338 -2.14 -46.35 -20.86
C THR A 338 -3.25 -46.35 -21.94
N THR A 339 -3.61 -47.51 -22.50
CA THR A 339 -4.65 -47.64 -23.55
C THR A 339 -5.75 -48.68 -23.28
N VAL A 340 -5.57 -49.64 -22.36
CA VAL A 340 -6.58 -50.70 -22.09
C VAL A 340 -6.66 -51.09 -20.60
N ALA A 341 -7.32 -50.27 -19.76
CA ALA A 341 -7.74 -50.67 -18.40
C ALA A 341 -8.84 -49.75 -17.80
N LEU A 342 -10.11 -49.98 -18.13
CA LEU A 342 -11.26 -49.37 -17.42
C LEU A 342 -12.29 -50.41 -16.91
N THR A 343 -11.91 -51.68 -16.87
CA THR A 343 -12.71 -52.80 -16.32
C THR A 343 -11.84 -53.62 -15.39
N GLY A 344 -11.83 -53.26 -14.11
CA GLY A 344 -10.80 -53.69 -13.16
C GLY A 344 -11.05 -55.06 -12.48
N SER A 345 -10.16 -55.40 -11.55
CA SER A 345 -10.42 -56.32 -10.45
C SER A 345 -9.38 -56.15 -9.33
N ARG A 346 -9.73 -56.61 -8.12
CA ARG A 346 -8.89 -56.50 -6.92
C ARG A 346 -7.77 -57.55 -6.93
N MET A 347 -6.54 -57.14 -6.66
CA MET A 347 -5.55 -57.98 -5.97
C MET A 347 -4.58 -57.08 -5.19
N GLY A 348 -4.22 -57.47 -3.97
CA GLY A 348 -3.39 -56.65 -3.07
C GLY A 348 -1.92 -57.05 -3.09
N SER A 349 -1.03 -56.06 -2.99
CA SER A 349 0.39 -56.24 -2.63
C SER A 349 0.91 -54.96 -1.94
N PRO A 350 1.50 -55.04 -0.74
CA PRO A 350 2.07 -53.89 -0.04
C PRO A 350 3.50 -53.60 -0.51
N SER A 351 3.68 -53.32 -1.80
CA SER A 351 4.96 -52.86 -2.37
C SER A 351 5.08 -51.34 -2.32
N LYS A 352 6.24 -50.84 -1.89
CA LYS A 352 6.55 -49.40 -1.75
C LYS A 352 6.19 -48.59 -2.99
N SER A 353 5.82 -47.32 -2.77
CA SER A 353 5.51 -46.31 -3.79
C SER A 353 6.70 -45.99 -4.72
N LYS A 354 6.94 -46.86 -5.69
CA LYS A 354 7.82 -46.61 -6.84
C LYS A 354 7.07 -45.76 -7.87
N ASP A 355 7.54 -44.53 -8.04
CA ASP A 355 7.19 -43.69 -9.19
C ASP A 355 7.95 -44.21 -10.42
N PRO A 356 7.27 -44.74 -11.45
CA PRO A 356 7.92 -45.37 -12.59
C PRO A 356 8.66 -44.36 -13.49
N SER A 357 8.45 -43.05 -13.33
CA SER A 357 9.15 -42.02 -14.10
C SER A 357 10.55 -41.67 -13.56
N GLY A 358 10.82 -42.01 -12.29
CA GLY A 358 12.04 -41.65 -11.56
C GLY A 358 12.08 -40.23 -10.99
N ALA A 359 11.08 -39.38 -11.26
CA ALA A 359 11.05 -37.99 -10.82
C ALA A 359 11.11 -37.84 -9.29
N LEU A 360 10.44 -38.74 -8.52
CA LEU A 360 10.47 -38.74 -7.05
C LEU A 360 11.86 -39.08 -6.50
N ALA A 361 12.61 -39.95 -7.17
CA ALA A 361 13.97 -40.30 -6.77
C ALA A 361 14.92 -39.12 -7.04
N ILE A 362 14.85 -38.51 -8.23
CA ILE A 362 15.63 -37.30 -8.57
C ILE A 362 15.32 -36.14 -7.61
N ALA A 363 14.06 -35.96 -7.21
CA ALA A 363 13.69 -34.93 -6.25
C ALA A 363 14.28 -35.16 -4.84
N ARG A 364 14.52 -36.42 -4.44
CA ARG A 364 15.24 -36.75 -3.20
C ARG A 364 16.74 -36.48 -3.32
N VAL A 365 17.36 -36.84 -4.45
CA VAL A 365 18.78 -36.48 -4.74
C VAL A 365 18.97 -34.97 -4.66
N PHE A 366 18.05 -34.17 -5.22
CA PHE A 366 18.09 -32.71 -5.08
C PHE A 366 18.06 -32.23 -3.62
N LEU A 367 17.15 -32.76 -2.80
CA LEU A 367 17.04 -32.37 -1.38
C LEU A 367 18.26 -32.77 -0.54
N GLU A 368 18.97 -33.84 -0.91
CA GLU A 368 20.22 -34.21 -0.23
C GLU A 368 21.44 -33.40 -0.72
N TRP A 369 21.54 -33.13 -2.02
CA TRP A 369 22.73 -32.51 -2.61
C TRP A 369 22.72 -30.98 -2.66
N PHE A 370 21.57 -30.33 -2.79
CA PHE A 370 21.52 -28.87 -2.82
C PHE A 370 21.97 -28.21 -1.50
N PRO A 371 21.69 -28.74 -0.30
CA PRO A 371 22.32 -28.24 0.92
C PRO A 371 23.86 -28.33 0.87
N LYS A 372 24.43 -29.38 0.27
CA LYS A 372 25.89 -29.57 0.10
C LYS A 372 26.51 -28.56 -0.88
N PHE A 373 25.72 -27.87 -1.70
CA PHE A 373 26.19 -26.78 -2.57
C PHE A 373 26.37 -25.45 -1.82
N THR A 374 25.72 -25.25 -0.68
CA THR A 374 25.62 -23.94 0.01
C THR A 374 27.00 -23.29 0.20
N ASP A 375 27.88 -23.94 0.96
CA ASP A 375 29.17 -23.37 1.36
C ASP A 375 30.08 -23.11 0.15
N CYS A 376 30.23 -24.10 -0.73
CA CYS A 376 31.18 -24.02 -1.84
C CYS A 376 30.75 -23.03 -2.93
N TYR A 377 29.45 -22.94 -3.24
CA TYR A 377 28.95 -21.92 -4.17
C TYR A 377 28.93 -20.53 -3.54
N GLN A 378 28.68 -20.37 -2.24
CA GLN A 378 28.84 -19.08 -1.55
C GLN A 378 30.27 -18.55 -1.61
N ASP A 379 31.26 -19.39 -1.32
CA ASP A 379 32.67 -19.00 -1.40
C ASP A 379 33.11 -18.68 -2.84
N TYR A 380 32.68 -19.48 -3.82
CA TYR A 380 32.99 -19.20 -5.22
C TYR A 380 32.30 -17.94 -5.73
N ILE A 381 31.03 -17.69 -5.38
CA ILE A 381 30.31 -16.49 -5.81
C ILE A 381 30.87 -15.24 -5.13
N ARG A 382 31.26 -15.29 -3.85
CA ARG A 382 32.00 -14.20 -3.17
C ARG A 382 33.31 -13.88 -3.89
N ALA A 383 34.13 -14.89 -4.20
CA ALA A 383 35.37 -14.69 -4.97
C ALA A 383 35.13 -14.14 -6.38
N SER A 384 34.06 -14.59 -7.06
CA SER A 384 33.78 -14.26 -8.46
C SER A 384 33.59 -12.76 -8.74
N GLN A 385 33.20 -11.98 -7.73
CA GLN A 385 33.07 -10.53 -7.84
C GLN A 385 34.41 -9.83 -8.18
N HIS A 386 35.53 -10.46 -7.82
CA HIS A 386 36.87 -9.92 -8.04
C HIS A 386 37.58 -10.48 -9.28
N PHE A 387 37.08 -11.57 -9.88
CA PHE A 387 37.71 -12.21 -11.04
C PHE A 387 37.92 -11.26 -12.24
N PRO A 388 36.98 -10.36 -12.63
CA PRO A 388 37.19 -9.46 -13.76
C PRO A 388 38.37 -8.50 -13.54
N THR A 389 38.49 -7.96 -12.32
CA THR A 389 39.56 -7.04 -11.93
C THR A 389 40.92 -7.75 -11.86
N LEU A 390 40.96 -8.92 -11.22
CA LEU A 390 42.18 -9.74 -11.11
C LEU A 390 42.67 -10.16 -12.49
N LEU A 391 41.80 -10.75 -13.32
CA LEU A 391 42.16 -11.25 -14.64
C LEU A 391 42.68 -10.13 -15.55
N ASN A 392 42.04 -8.97 -15.56
CA ASN A 392 42.52 -7.82 -16.33
C ASN A 392 43.91 -7.36 -15.82
N SER A 393 44.12 -7.27 -14.50
CA SER A 393 45.41 -6.87 -13.92
C SER A 393 46.57 -7.82 -14.27
N PHE A 394 46.28 -9.11 -14.46
CA PHE A 394 47.28 -10.12 -14.88
C PHE A 394 47.50 -10.14 -16.40
N LEU A 395 46.55 -9.62 -17.19
CA LEU A 395 46.63 -9.46 -18.63
C LEU A 395 47.36 -8.17 -19.04
N ASP A 396 47.21 -7.08 -18.28
CA ASP A 396 47.94 -5.82 -18.52
C ASP A 396 49.46 -6.00 -18.36
N GLN A 397 49.88 -6.85 -17.43
CA GLN A 397 51.28 -7.24 -17.24
C GLN A 397 51.78 -8.13 -18.38
N GLN A 398 52.97 -7.87 -18.92
CA GLN A 398 53.65 -8.77 -19.87
C GLN A 398 54.22 -9.99 -19.14
N SER A 399 53.34 -10.94 -18.87
CA SER A 399 53.57 -12.10 -18.02
C SER A 399 53.49 -13.42 -18.78
N SER A 400 54.08 -14.48 -18.21
CA SER A 400 53.91 -15.86 -18.73
C SER A 400 52.46 -16.35 -18.62
N PHE A 401 51.63 -15.67 -17.81
CA PHE A 401 50.20 -15.89 -17.68
C PHE A 401 49.45 -15.33 -18.90
N ARG A 402 49.68 -14.06 -19.27
CA ARG A 402 49.09 -13.40 -20.45
C ARG A 402 49.30 -14.22 -21.72
N GLN A 403 50.52 -14.70 -21.98
CA GLN A 403 50.84 -15.47 -23.19
C GLN A 403 50.08 -16.81 -23.27
N ARG A 404 49.74 -17.42 -22.12
CA ARG A 404 48.95 -18.66 -22.07
C ARG A 404 47.45 -18.43 -22.14
N VAL A 405 46.93 -17.38 -21.49
CA VAL A 405 45.53 -16.97 -21.67
C VAL A 405 45.23 -16.60 -23.13
N LEU A 406 46.21 -16.07 -23.87
CA LEU A 406 46.12 -15.86 -25.32
C LEU A 406 46.15 -17.16 -26.15
N GLN A 407 46.70 -18.26 -25.63
CA GLN A 407 46.69 -19.58 -26.31
C GLN A 407 45.39 -20.36 -26.04
N THR A 408 44.87 -20.32 -24.80
CA THR A 408 43.56 -20.92 -24.44
C THR A 408 42.37 -20.09 -24.93
N GLY A 409 42.59 -18.81 -25.21
CA GLY A 409 41.58 -17.84 -25.58
C GLY A 409 41.03 -17.10 -24.36
N GLU A 410 41.27 -15.78 -24.32
CA GLU A 410 40.91 -14.91 -23.20
C GLU A 410 39.40 -14.93 -22.89
N GLN A 411 38.58 -14.98 -23.95
CA GLN A 411 37.12 -15.10 -23.85
C GLN A 411 36.68 -16.49 -23.37
N THR A 412 37.42 -17.55 -23.72
CA THR A 412 37.20 -18.92 -23.25
C THR A 412 37.38 -18.98 -21.74
N VAL A 413 38.50 -18.47 -21.23
CA VAL A 413 38.83 -18.46 -19.79
C VAL A 413 37.79 -17.66 -18.99
N ARG A 414 37.37 -16.47 -19.47
CA ARG A 414 36.28 -15.70 -18.83
C ARG A 414 34.94 -16.46 -18.84
N SER A 415 34.61 -17.13 -19.94
CA SER A 415 33.37 -17.90 -20.09
C SER A 415 33.31 -19.10 -19.13
N ILE A 416 34.41 -19.85 -19.00
CA ILE A 416 34.49 -20.99 -18.10
C ILE A 416 34.49 -20.55 -16.63
N LEU A 417 35.21 -19.48 -16.27
CA LEU A 417 35.25 -18.94 -14.88
C LEU A 417 33.87 -18.49 -14.35
N ILE A 418 32.98 -17.98 -15.21
CA ILE A 418 31.65 -17.51 -14.81
C ILE A 418 30.57 -18.62 -14.86
N GLU A 419 30.84 -19.75 -15.54
CA GLU A 419 29.87 -20.84 -15.70
C GLU A 419 29.30 -21.38 -14.37
N PRO A 420 30.06 -21.51 -13.26
CA PRO A 420 29.48 -21.94 -11.97
C PRO A 420 28.44 -20.96 -11.42
N VAL A 421 28.69 -19.66 -11.55
CA VAL A 421 27.76 -18.60 -11.17
C VAL A 421 26.51 -18.62 -12.05
N GLN A 422 26.65 -19.02 -13.32
CA GLN A 422 25.53 -19.17 -14.25
C GLN A 422 24.76 -20.49 -14.12
N ARG A 423 25.38 -21.59 -13.65
CA ARG A 423 24.70 -22.88 -13.46
C ARG A 423 23.71 -22.85 -12.31
N LEU A 424 24.04 -22.20 -11.19
CA LEU A 424 23.21 -22.23 -9.99
C LEU A 424 21.77 -21.72 -10.24
N PRO A 425 21.52 -20.56 -10.89
CA PRO A 425 20.16 -20.13 -11.23
C PRO A 425 19.48 -20.98 -12.31
N ARG A 426 20.23 -21.72 -13.14
CA ARG A 426 19.66 -22.61 -14.17
C ARG A 426 19.01 -23.85 -13.56
N TYR A 427 19.42 -24.31 -12.37
CA TYR A 427 18.72 -25.40 -11.69
C TYR A 427 17.27 -25.02 -11.39
N SER A 428 16.99 -23.81 -10.87
CA SER A 428 15.61 -23.37 -10.63
C SER A 428 14.76 -23.39 -11.91
N LEU A 429 15.31 -22.94 -13.03
CA LEU A 429 14.63 -22.95 -14.35
C LEU A 429 14.41 -24.37 -14.91
N LEU A 430 15.28 -25.33 -14.60
CA LEU A 430 15.10 -26.73 -14.97
C LEU A 430 14.04 -27.41 -14.09
N ILE A 431 14.03 -27.10 -12.79
CA ILE A 431 13.02 -27.62 -11.84
C ILE A 431 11.63 -27.07 -12.17
N ASP A 432 11.49 -25.77 -12.43
CA ASP A 432 10.20 -25.19 -12.84
C ASP A 432 9.68 -25.83 -14.14
N GLN A 433 10.55 -26.18 -15.10
CA GLN A 433 10.15 -26.94 -16.31
C GLN A 433 9.68 -28.36 -15.97
N ILE A 434 10.45 -29.11 -15.17
CA ILE A 434 10.07 -30.46 -14.70
C ILE A 434 8.70 -30.41 -13.99
N VAL A 435 8.49 -29.41 -13.12
CA VAL A 435 7.23 -29.17 -12.40
C VAL A 435 6.06 -28.90 -13.36
N THR A 436 6.24 -28.21 -14.49
CA THR A 436 5.14 -28.01 -15.46
C THR A 436 4.68 -29.28 -16.18
N CYS A 437 5.51 -30.33 -16.22
CA CYS A 437 5.17 -31.64 -16.78
C CYS A 437 4.50 -32.58 -15.74
N LEU A 438 4.64 -32.28 -14.44
CA LEU A 438 4.04 -33.09 -13.37
C LEU A 438 2.54 -32.75 -13.19
N PRO A 439 1.64 -33.75 -13.12
CA PRO A 439 0.27 -33.53 -12.69
C PRO A 439 0.22 -33.24 -11.18
N MET A 440 -0.84 -32.57 -10.71
CA MET A 440 -0.98 -32.18 -9.30
C MET A 440 -0.70 -33.30 -8.31
N THR A 441 -1.28 -34.48 -8.53
CA THR A 441 -1.23 -35.62 -7.61
C THR A 441 0.11 -36.38 -7.59
N HIS A 442 1.14 -35.91 -8.31
CA HIS A 442 2.41 -36.62 -8.41
C HIS A 442 3.28 -36.44 -7.15
N PRO A 443 3.77 -37.53 -6.52
CA PRO A 443 4.49 -37.44 -5.24
C PRO A 443 5.83 -36.69 -5.33
N ALA A 444 6.41 -36.53 -6.53
CA ALA A 444 7.66 -35.77 -6.72
C ALA A 444 7.46 -34.25 -6.60
N LEU A 445 6.23 -33.73 -6.75
CA LEU A 445 5.95 -32.30 -6.90
C LEU A 445 6.39 -31.47 -5.68
N GLN A 446 6.00 -31.89 -4.48
CA GLN A 446 6.33 -31.18 -3.23
C GLN A 446 7.85 -31.20 -2.94
N PRO A 447 8.57 -32.34 -3.05
CA PRO A 447 10.03 -32.38 -3.01
C PRO A 447 10.73 -31.48 -4.05
N MET A 448 10.26 -31.46 -5.30
CA MET A 448 10.83 -30.60 -6.37
C MET A 448 10.73 -29.11 -6.03
N LEU A 449 9.58 -28.64 -5.54
CA LEU A 449 9.39 -27.24 -5.15
C LEU A 449 10.31 -26.85 -3.97
N LYS A 450 10.41 -27.69 -2.93
CA LYS A 450 11.34 -27.49 -1.81
C LYS A 450 12.79 -27.38 -2.29
N ALA A 451 13.20 -28.22 -3.23
CA ALA A 451 14.55 -28.21 -3.80
C ALA A 451 14.88 -26.92 -4.58
N ARG A 452 13.95 -26.43 -5.40
CA ARG A 452 14.08 -25.14 -6.13
C ARG A 452 14.29 -23.97 -5.16
N ASP A 453 13.57 -23.98 -4.04
CA ASP A 453 13.62 -22.88 -3.08
C ASP A 453 14.97 -22.88 -2.31
N ILE A 454 15.57 -24.05 -2.03
CA ILE A 454 16.94 -24.17 -1.50
C ILE A 454 17.96 -23.52 -2.46
N ILE A 455 17.95 -23.89 -3.74
CA ILE A 455 18.83 -23.28 -4.76
C ILE A 455 18.63 -21.76 -4.83
N THR A 456 17.39 -21.31 -4.77
CA THR A 456 17.04 -19.89 -4.88
C THR A 456 17.57 -19.09 -3.68
N ASN A 457 17.60 -19.68 -2.49
CA ASN A 457 18.24 -19.09 -1.31
C ASN A 457 19.77 -19.04 -1.44
N ILE A 458 20.42 -20.11 -1.94
CA ILE A 458 21.88 -20.08 -2.20
C ILE A 458 22.21 -19.00 -3.25
N CYS A 459 21.39 -18.83 -4.28
CA CYS A 459 21.53 -17.77 -5.29
C CYS A 459 21.39 -16.34 -4.75
N SER A 460 20.79 -16.11 -3.57
CA SER A 460 20.47 -14.75 -3.13
C SER A 460 21.66 -14.02 -2.49
N MET A 461 22.61 -14.76 -1.90
CA MET A 461 23.76 -14.24 -1.15
C MET A 461 23.37 -13.33 0.04
N ASP A 462 22.14 -13.45 0.54
CA ASP A 462 21.69 -12.72 1.74
C ASP A 462 22.28 -13.33 3.02
N GLU A 463 23.44 -12.83 3.46
CA GLU A 463 23.67 -12.79 4.91
C GLU A 463 22.58 -11.89 5.55
N PRO A 464 22.05 -12.20 6.75
CA PRO A 464 20.97 -11.44 7.38
C PRO A 464 21.49 -10.12 7.98
N ILE A 465 21.97 -9.23 7.12
CA ILE A 465 22.36 -7.86 7.46
C ILE A 465 21.10 -7.12 7.94
N PRO A 466 21.11 -6.51 9.14
CA PRO A 466 19.95 -5.77 9.64
C PRO A 466 19.80 -4.43 8.89
N ASP A 467 19.09 -4.43 7.77
CA ASP A 467 18.90 -3.27 6.87
C ASP A 467 18.20 -2.04 7.51
N LYS A 468 17.59 -2.20 8.70
CA LYS A 468 16.69 -1.23 9.33
C LYS A 468 17.26 0.21 9.49
N PRO A 469 18.54 0.45 9.86
CA PRO A 469 19.11 1.79 9.87
C PRO A 469 19.60 2.26 8.49
N GLN A 470 19.89 1.36 7.54
CA GLN A 470 20.43 1.76 6.24
C GLN A 470 19.38 2.44 5.36
N VAL A 471 18.18 1.86 5.25
CA VAL A 471 17.10 2.42 4.40
C VAL A 471 16.69 3.81 4.89
N THR A 472 16.48 3.99 6.20
CA THR A 472 16.09 5.27 6.80
C THR A 472 17.19 6.33 6.65
N ASN A 473 18.48 5.97 6.78
CA ASN A 473 19.58 6.90 6.53
C ASN A 473 19.75 7.27 5.05
N ARG A 474 19.53 6.32 4.11
CA ARG A 474 19.52 6.61 2.66
C ARG A 474 18.40 7.60 2.33
N LEU A 475 17.18 7.34 2.82
CA LEU A 475 16.02 8.25 2.65
C LEU A 475 16.28 9.64 3.22
N ARG A 476 16.85 9.74 4.43
CA ARG A 476 17.20 11.02 5.08
C ARG A 476 18.20 11.87 4.27
N ASN A 477 19.04 11.25 3.44
CA ASN A 477 19.98 11.96 2.55
C ASN A 477 19.40 12.27 1.16
N MET A 478 18.35 11.56 0.74
CA MET A 478 17.73 11.70 -0.60
C MET A 478 16.49 12.59 -0.63
N VAL A 479 15.81 12.74 0.52
CA VAL A 479 14.53 13.45 0.64
C VAL A 479 14.73 14.72 1.46
N GLU A 480 14.34 15.87 0.91
CA GLU A 480 14.36 17.15 1.62
C GLU A 480 13.44 17.12 2.84
N SER A 481 13.87 17.75 3.94
CA SER A 481 13.05 17.90 5.16
C SER A 481 12.62 16.58 5.82
N TRP A 482 13.39 15.50 5.70
CA TRP A 482 13.06 14.25 6.40
C TRP A 482 13.05 14.42 7.94
N PRO A 483 11.95 14.07 8.65
CA PRO A 483 11.86 14.27 10.10
C PRO A 483 12.85 13.41 10.90
N LEU A 484 13.46 13.99 11.94
CA LEU A 484 14.34 13.25 12.84
C LEU A 484 13.60 12.22 13.70
N ASP A 485 12.32 12.48 14.00
CA ASP A 485 11.38 11.62 14.71
C ASP A 485 10.77 10.50 13.83
N LEU A 486 10.98 10.54 12.51
CA LEU A 486 10.50 9.52 11.60
C LEU A 486 11.54 8.40 11.43
N GLU A 487 11.40 7.39 12.29
CA GLU A 487 12.11 6.11 12.22
C GLU A 487 11.11 4.95 11.99
N PRO A 488 10.81 4.60 10.72
CA PRO A 488 10.00 3.43 10.40
C PRO A 488 10.62 2.17 10.98
N ARG A 489 9.85 1.37 11.74
CA ARG A 489 10.33 0.09 12.30
C ARG A 489 10.05 -1.07 11.36
N GLY A 490 9.07 -0.89 10.46
CA GLY A 490 8.70 -1.82 9.43
C GLY A 490 9.65 -1.84 8.25
N ARG A 491 9.50 -2.87 7.42
CA ARG A 491 10.18 -3.00 6.13
C ARG A 491 9.52 -2.06 5.12
N LEU A 492 10.30 -1.45 4.22
CA LEU A 492 9.74 -0.77 3.05
C LEU A 492 9.17 -1.83 2.09
N ILE A 493 7.87 -1.76 1.81
CA ILE A 493 7.14 -2.74 1.01
C ILE A 493 7.09 -2.31 -0.46
N LEU A 494 6.71 -1.06 -0.71
CA LEU A 494 6.62 -0.48 -2.04
C LEU A 494 6.62 1.05 -2.00
N ALA A 495 6.83 1.65 -3.17
CA ALA A 495 6.60 3.06 -3.46
C ALA A 495 5.55 3.15 -4.58
N ALA A 496 4.55 4.02 -4.43
CA ALA A 496 3.48 4.23 -5.41
C ALA A 496 3.37 5.70 -5.81
N ASP A 497 3.48 5.93 -7.11
CA ASP A 497 3.37 7.24 -7.76
C ASP A 497 1.89 7.71 -7.81
N PHE A 498 1.65 8.99 -7.49
CA PHE A 498 0.31 9.57 -7.46
C PHE A 498 0.27 11.05 -7.90
N VAL A 499 -0.92 11.56 -8.20
CA VAL A 499 -1.23 13.00 -8.26
C VAL A 499 -2.39 13.33 -7.31
N GLU A 500 -2.25 14.33 -6.43
CA GLU A 500 -3.34 14.76 -5.53
C GLU A 500 -4.35 15.64 -6.25
N LEU A 501 -5.64 15.32 -6.12
CA LEU A 501 -6.75 16.13 -6.63
C LEU A 501 -7.33 17.02 -5.52
N PRO A 502 -7.39 18.35 -5.67
CA PRO A 502 -8.11 19.23 -4.76
C PRO A 502 -9.62 19.04 -4.92
N ALA A 503 -10.41 19.22 -3.86
CA ALA A 503 -11.87 19.26 -3.96
C ALA A 503 -12.28 20.45 -4.88
N PRO A 504 -13.22 20.27 -5.84
CA PRO A 504 -14.21 19.19 -5.97
C PRO A 504 -13.78 17.95 -6.80
N TYR A 505 -12.47 17.70 -6.97
CA TYR A 505 -11.90 16.49 -7.60
C TYR A 505 -12.10 16.38 -9.12
N GLN A 506 -12.20 17.53 -9.79
CA GLN A 506 -12.10 17.63 -11.25
C GLN A 506 -10.69 17.27 -11.73
N MET A 507 -10.55 16.87 -13.00
CA MET A 507 -9.24 16.67 -13.64
C MET A 507 -8.53 18.00 -13.82
N LEU A 508 -7.22 18.03 -13.57
CA LEU A 508 -6.39 19.23 -13.63
C LEU A 508 -5.65 19.35 -14.95
N GLU A 509 -5.19 20.55 -15.29
CA GLU A 509 -4.32 20.77 -16.45
C GLU A 509 -2.89 20.23 -16.20
N PRO A 510 -2.13 19.87 -17.27
CA PRO A 510 -0.77 19.33 -17.16
C PRO A 510 0.20 20.05 -16.20
N PRO A 511 0.29 21.40 -16.13
CA PRO A 511 1.18 22.06 -15.17
C PRO A 511 0.74 21.89 -13.71
N GLU A 512 -0.57 21.79 -13.44
CA GLU A 512 -1.10 21.60 -12.09
C GLU A 512 -1.00 20.14 -11.63
N LEU A 513 -1.11 19.18 -12.56
CA LEU A 513 -0.83 17.77 -12.29
C LEU A 513 0.63 17.59 -11.81
N ALA A 514 1.58 18.29 -12.43
CA ALA A 514 2.99 18.21 -12.08
C ALA A 514 3.31 18.75 -10.67
N ASP A 515 2.74 19.91 -10.27
CA ASP A 515 2.94 20.47 -8.92
C ASP A 515 2.32 19.59 -7.81
N ARG A 516 1.32 18.78 -8.15
CA ARG A 516 0.60 17.89 -7.23
C ARG A 516 1.04 16.43 -7.30
N ALA A 517 2.08 16.15 -8.08
CA ALA A 517 2.64 14.81 -8.21
C ALA A 517 3.46 14.42 -6.97
N GLY A 518 3.38 13.17 -6.56
CA GLY A 518 3.97 12.67 -5.33
C GLY A 518 4.23 11.17 -5.34
N ILE A 519 4.78 10.69 -4.23
CA ILE A 519 5.08 9.27 -3.99
C ILE A 519 4.60 8.89 -2.59
N PHE A 520 3.80 7.84 -2.48
CA PHE A 520 3.55 7.14 -1.22
C PHE A 520 4.66 6.13 -0.98
N LEU A 521 5.33 6.18 0.18
CA LEU A 521 6.16 5.09 0.67
C LEU A 521 5.37 4.28 1.69
N LEU A 522 5.13 3.01 1.37
CA LEU A 522 4.43 2.06 2.22
C LEU A 522 5.44 1.21 2.97
N PHE A 523 5.62 1.47 4.27
CA PHE A 523 6.30 0.56 5.19
C PHE A 523 5.28 -0.39 5.81
N SER A 524 5.72 -1.50 6.43
CA SER A 524 4.80 -2.38 7.17
C SER A 524 4.16 -1.72 8.40
N ASP A 525 4.59 -0.53 8.84
CA ASP A 525 3.99 0.17 9.98
C ASP A 525 3.56 1.62 9.78
N CYS A 526 4.07 2.32 8.78
CA CYS A 526 3.66 3.68 8.44
C CYS A 526 3.53 3.93 6.94
N LEU A 527 2.70 4.92 6.61
CA LEU A 527 2.60 5.51 5.28
C LEU A 527 3.26 6.89 5.31
N VAL A 528 4.24 7.11 4.44
CA VAL A 528 4.91 8.41 4.26
C VAL A 528 4.49 9.01 2.91
N ILE A 529 4.29 10.32 2.88
CA ILE A 529 3.82 11.06 1.71
C ILE A 529 4.91 12.05 1.27
N LEU A 530 5.43 11.86 0.06
CA LEU A 530 6.44 12.72 -0.56
C LEU A 530 5.85 13.53 -1.72
N LYS A 531 6.34 14.77 -1.91
CA LYS A 531 6.11 15.59 -3.11
C LYS A 531 7.28 15.43 -4.06
N LYS A 532 6.99 15.31 -5.35
CA LYS A 532 7.98 15.32 -6.44
C LYS A 532 8.48 16.76 -6.68
N LEU A 533 9.79 16.93 -6.86
CA LEU A 533 10.43 18.23 -7.15
C LEU A 533 11.08 18.22 -8.54
N GLY A 534 11.19 19.41 -9.14
CA GLY A 534 11.92 19.63 -10.39
C GLY A 534 11.20 19.19 -11.68
N PRO A 535 11.80 19.46 -12.86
CA PRO A 535 11.17 19.26 -14.17
C PRO A 535 11.22 17.81 -14.68
N ARG A 536 12.00 16.93 -14.04
CA ARG A 536 12.08 15.50 -14.35
C ARG A 536 12.09 14.74 -13.01
N PRO A 537 10.93 14.58 -12.36
CA PRO A 537 10.87 14.01 -11.03
C PRO A 537 11.18 12.50 -11.03
N MET A 538 11.82 12.04 -9.96
CA MET A 538 12.05 10.63 -9.66
C MET A 538 10.72 9.86 -9.57
N THR A 539 10.63 8.65 -10.12
CA THR A 539 9.47 7.77 -9.90
C THR A 539 9.65 6.90 -8.66
N GLY A 540 8.56 6.36 -8.11
CA GLY A 540 8.61 5.39 -7.02
C GLY A 540 9.45 4.14 -7.35
N LYS A 541 9.48 3.72 -8.62
CA LYS A 541 10.34 2.61 -9.09
C LYS A 541 11.82 2.98 -9.07
N ASP A 542 12.17 4.18 -9.51
CA ASP A 542 13.56 4.66 -9.49
C ASP A 542 14.05 4.85 -8.05
N LEU A 543 13.20 5.38 -7.18
CA LEU A 543 13.48 5.55 -5.76
C LEU A 543 13.75 4.20 -5.06
N LEU A 544 12.90 3.19 -5.26
CA LEU A 544 13.15 1.84 -4.74
C LEU A 544 14.46 1.25 -5.27
N ARG A 545 14.72 1.38 -6.57
CA ARG A 545 15.96 0.90 -7.20
C ARG A 545 17.20 1.56 -6.59
N GLU A 546 17.17 2.87 -6.35
CA GLU A 546 18.29 3.62 -5.79
C GLU A 546 18.47 3.34 -4.29
N ILE A 547 17.38 3.06 -3.56
CA ILE A 547 17.42 2.57 -2.17
C ILE A 547 18.06 1.18 -2.10
N ASP A 548 17.70 0.25 -3.00
CA ASP A 548 18.26 -1.11 -3.03
C ASP A 548 19.73 -1.12 -3.50
N LYS A 549 20.00 -0.50 -4.66
CA LYS A 549 21.29 -0.50 -5.36
C LYS A 549 21.63 0.90 -5.85
N PRO A 550 22.21 1.75 -4.97
CA PRO A 550 22.47 3.15 -5.31
C PRO A 550 23.49 3.27 -6.44
N SER A 551 23.20 4.17 -7.37
CA SER A 551 24.07 4.55 -8.48
C SER A 551 25.28 5.34 -7.98
N ALA A 552 26.35 5.41 -8.79
CA ALA A 552 27.50 6.27 -8.49
C ALA A 552 27.10 7.75 -8.36
N ALA A 553 26.05 8.20 -9.07
CA ALA A 553 25.55 9.56 -8.97
C ALA A 553 24.78 9.81 -7.66
N GLY A 554 23.88 8.90 -7.27
CA GLY A 554 23.13 9.01 -6.01
C GLY A 554 24.00 8.79 -4.77
N LEU A 555 25.06 7.97 -4.86
CA LEU A 555 26.09 7.90 -3.83
C LEU A 555 26.80 9.25 -3.67
N LEU A 556 27.23 9.89 -4.77
CA LEU A 556 27.86 11.21 -4.71
C LEU A 556 26.91 12.28 -4.15
N LEU A 557 25.65 12.31 -4.58
CA LEU A 557 24.61 13.23 -4.06
C LEU A 557 24.35 13.02 -2.56
N SER A 558 24.21 11.76 -2.13
CA SER A 558 24.04 11.38 -0.72
C SER A 558 25.24 11.81 0.12
N MET A 559 26.46 11.67 -0.41
CA MET A 559 27.69 12.13 0.25
C MET A 559 27.81 13.67 0.28
N THR A 560 27.42 14.39 -0.78
CA THR A 560 27.43 15.88 -0.75
C THR A 560 26.38 16.43 0.22
N ASN A 561 25.20 15.81 0.30
CA ASN A 561 24.15 16.21 1.23
C ASN A 561 24.58 15.92 2.68
N ALA A 562 25.15 14.74 2.95
CA ALA A 562 25.71 14.40 4.26
C ALA A 562 26.93 15.25 4.67
N ALA A 563 27.68 15.78 3.70
CA ALA A 563 28.82 16.67 3.93
C ALA A 563 28.44 18.17 4.02
N GLY A 564 27.16 18.52 3.86
CA GLY A 564 26.70 19.92 3.95
C GLY A 564 27.08 20.80 2.75
N GLY A 565 27.24 20.22 1.56
CA GLY A 565 27.29 20.98 0.30
C GLY A 565 25.94 21.62 -0.04
N GLN A 566 25.85 22.41 -1.12
CA GLN A 566 24.55 22.87 -1.62
C GLN A 566 23.71 21.65 -2.04
N PRO A 567 22.57 21.37 -1.37
CA PRO A 567 21.84 20.15 -1.62
C PRO A 567 20.85 20.35 -2.77
N THR A 568 20.83 19.40 -3.70
CA THR A 568 19.81 19.31 -4.74
C THR A 568 18.93 18.10 -4.44
N TYR A 569 17.67 18.32 -4.11
CA TYR A 569 16.70 17.27 -3.82
C TYR A 569 15.67 17.14 -4.96
N GLU A 570 15.35 15.91 -5.35
CA GLU A 570 14.28 15.60 -6.32
C GLU A 570 12.95 15.25 -5.62
N LEU A 571 12.95 15.14 -4.29
CA LEU A 571 11.82 14.74 -3.46
C LEU A 571 11.79 15.54 -2.16
N ALA A 572 10.61 15.98 -1.74
CA ALA A 572 10.37 16.63 -0.46
C ALA A 572 9.43 15.81 0.43
N PHE A 573 9.72 15.78 1.74
CA PHE A 573 8.84 15.21 2.74
C PHE A 573 7.61 16.12 2.98
N THR A 574 6.39 15.56 2.99
CA THR A 574 5.15 16.35 3.20
C THR A 574 4.32 15.92 4.43
N GLY A 575 4.57 14.73 5.00
CA GLY A 575 3.85 14.20 6.16
C GLY A 575 3.84 12.67 6.24
N TRP A 576 3.45 12.12 7.39
CA TRP A 576 3.29 10.68 7.60
C TRP A 576 2.11 10.30 8.51
N HIS A 577 1.63 9.05 8.39
CA HIS A 577 0.58 8.46 9.22
C HIS A 577 0.96 7.03 9.63
N GLY A 578 0.47 6.55 10.79
CA GLY A 578 0.48 5.11 11.09
C GLY A 578 -0.57 4.39 10.24
N LEU A 579 -0.37 3.12 9.87
CA LEU A 579 -1.30 2.41 8.98
C LEU A 579 -2.72 2.23 9.55
N ALA A 580 -2.91 2.37 10.87
CA ALA A 580 -4.22 2.40 11.53
C ALA A 580 -4.90 3.78 11.48
N ASP A 581 -4.13 4.85 11.32
CA ASP A 581 -4.60 6.25 11.31
C ASP A 581 -5.27 6.66 9.97
N VAL A 582 -5.26 5.78 8.96
CA VAL A 582 -5.75 6.05 7.59
C VAL A 582 -6.69 4.96 7.08
N ARG A 583 -7.57 5.30 6.15
CA ARG A 583 -8.40 4.34 5.39
C ARG A 583 -8.39 4.71 3.92
N PHE A 584 -8.46 3.69 3.07
CA PHE A 584 -8.52 3.84 1.62
C PHE A 584 -9.85 3.32 1.11
N THR A 585 -10.53 4.15 0.32
CA THR A 585 -11.67 3.78 -0.52
C THR A 585 -11.33 4.13 -1.97
N GLU A 586 -11.93 3.43 -2.94
CA GLU A 586 -11.58 3.55 -4.36
C GLU A 586 -12.77 3.91 -5.25
N SER A 587 -12.52 4.49 -6.42
CA SER A 587 -13.56 4.79 -7.41
C SER A 587 -14.05 3.54 -8.12
N THR A 588 -15.23 3.62 -8.74
CA THR A 588 -15.84 2.47 -9.45
C THR A 588 -15.01 2.01 -10.67
N ASP A 589 -14.17 2.89 -11.25
CA ASP A 589 -13.22 2.57 -12.32
C ASP A 589 -11.82 2.14 -11.81
N GLY A 590 -11.59 2.17 -10.50
CA GLY A 590 -10.34 1.78 -9.86
C GLY A 590 -9.15 2.73 -10.08
N ARG A 591 -9.36 3.96 -10.58
CA ARG A 591 -8.28 4.95 -10.83
C ARG A 591 -7.99 5.88 -9.66
N LEU A 592 -9.04 6.29 -8.93
CA LEU A 592 -8.95 7.22 -7.81
C LEU A 592 -8.96 6.46 -6.48
N ILE A 593 -8.22 6.97 -5.51
CA ILE A 593 -8.30 6.57 -4.10
C ILE A 593 -8.56 7.78 -3.20
N TRP A 594 -9.40 7.61 -2.18
CA TRP A 594 -9.56 8.57 -1.09
C TRP A 594 -8.83 8.05 0.14
N MET A 595 -7.79 8.75 0.57
CA MET A 595 -7.17 8.53 1.87
C MET A 595 -7.93 9.35 2.92
N THR A 596 -8.70 8.68 3.75
CA THR A 596 -9.41 9.29 4.89
C THR A 596 -8.61 9.09 6.16
N SER A 597 -8.04 10.17 6.70
CA SER A 597 -7.33 10.12 7.99
C SER A 597 -8.30 10.16 9.17
N THR A 598 -7.96 9.47 10.26
CA THR A 598 -8.69 9.50 11.56
C THR A 598 -7.92 10.28 12.63
N GLN A 599 -6.65 10.57 12.39
CA GLN A 599 -5.76 11.38 13.22
C GLN A 599 -5.05 12.44 12.36
N GLU A 600 -4.50 13.47 13.01
CA GLU A 600 -3.69 14.48 12.31
C GLU A 600 -2.41 13.87 11.71
N MET A 601 -1.95 14.45 10.60
CA MET A 601 -0.75 14.02 9.90
C MET A 601 0.51 14.42 10.68
N LYS A 602 1.40 13.46 10.88
CA LYS A 602 2.64 13.60 11.67
C LYS A 602 3.77 14.15 10.80
N GLY A 603 4.79 14.74 11.44
CA GLY A 603 5.83 15.51 10.75
C GLY A 603 5.46 16.97 10.47
N ALA A 604 4.55 17.56 11.26
CA ALA A 604 4.09 18.95 11.12
C ALA A 604 5.21 20.00 11.12
N HIS A 605 6.33 19.67 11.75
CA HIS A 605 7.52 20.49 11.98
C HIS A 605 8.65 20.25 10.96
N ALA A 606 8.44 19.40 9.96
CA ALA A 606 9.51 18.86 9.13
C ALA A 606 10.12 19.86 8.14
N GLY A 607 9.30 20.73 7.53
CA GLY A 607 9.75 21.73 6.55
C GLY A 607 8.59 22.51 5.92
N GLU A 608 8.89 23.39 4.96
CA GLU A 608 7.88 24.21 4.28
C GLU A 608 6.96 23.42 3.32
N TRP A 609 7.40 22.25 2.88
CA TRP A 609 6.65 21.32 2.03
C TRP A 609 5.54 20.54 2.76
N VAL A 610 5.40 20.72 4.08
CA VAL A 610 4.36 20.05 4.87
C VAL A 610 2.97 20.47 4.42
N THR A 611 2.19 19.52 3.93
CA THR A 611 0.79 19.77 3.55
C THR A 611 -0.11 19.77 4.79
N GLY A 612 -1.23 20.51 4.75
CA GLY A 612 -2.03 20.81 5.95
C GLY A 612 -2.43 19.58 6.76
N THR A 613 -2.03 19.54 8.03
CA THR A 613 -2.04 18.34 8.89
C THR A 613 -3.41 17.91 9.43
N ALA A 614 -4.42 18.78 9.32
CA ALA A 614 -5.74 18.58 9.91
C ALA A 614 -6.49 17.37 9.31
N VAL A 615 -7.23 16.66 10.17
CA VAL A 615 -8.03 15.47 9.83
C VAL A 615 -8.95 15.72 8.62
N THR A 616 -8.88 14.85 7.61
CA THR A 616 -9.55 15.05 6.32
C THR A 616 -9.58 13.77 5.49
N SER A 617 -10.47 13.71 4.50
CA SER A 617 -10.24 12.89 3.30
C SER A 617 -9.43 13.67 2.26
N ARG A 618 -8.52 13.01 1.53
CA ARG A 618 -7.72 13.52 0.38
C ARG A 618 -7.92 12.56 -0.80
N CYS A 619 -8.06 13.07 -2.02
CA CYS A 619 -8.25 12.25 -3.22
C CYS A 619 -6.96 12.22 -4.05
N PHE A 620 -6.60 11.05 -4.55
CA PHE A 620 -5.40 10.85 -5.36
C PHE A 620 -5.70 9.98 -6.59
N LEU A 621 -5.13 10.36 -7.73
CA LEU A 621 -5.05 9.57 -8.94
C LEU A 621 -3.75 8.76 -8.91
N LEU A 622 -3.82 7.44 -9.11
CA LEU A 622 -2.63 6.57 -9.15
C LEU A 622 -2.02 6.54 -10.57
N GLU A 623 -0.69 6.65 -10.66
CA GLU A 623 0.03 6.62 -11.95
C GLU A 623 0.32 5.16 -12.41
N GLU A 624 0.86 4.99 -13.63
CA GLU A 624 0.85 3.72 -14.41
C GLU A 624 1.45 2.47 -13.73
N SER A 625 2.16 2.60 -12.61
CA SER A 625 2.68 1.48 -11.83
C SER A 625 1.59 0.72 -11.04
N PHE A 626 0.44 1.36 -10.76
CA PHE A 626 -0.68 0.80 -10.00
C PHE A 626 -2.04 1.08 -10.66
N THR A 627 -2.23 0.64 -11.91
CA THR A 627 -3.46 0.83 -12.73
C THR A 627 -4.77 0.23 -12.18
N ARG A 628 -4.77 -0.27 -10.93
CA ARG A 628 -5.96 -0.68 -10.18
C ARG A 628 -5.75 -0.37 -8.69
N ALA A 629 -6.56 0.52 -8.13
CA ALA A 629 -6.62 0.82 -6.70
C ALA A 629 -6.84 -0.43 -5.82
N SER A 630 -7.48 -1.46 -6.36
CA SER A 630 -7.67 -2.75 -5.70
C SER A 630 -6.38 -3.53 -5.43
N LYS A 631 -5.28 -3.22 -6.14
CA LYS A 631 -3.94 -3.70 -5.79
C LYS A 631 -3.32 -2.88 -4.65
N TRP A 632 -3.41 -1.55 -4.72
CA TRP A 632 -2.93 -0.66 -3.64
C TRP A 632 -3.59 -1.01 -2.29
N THR A 633 -4.90 -1.19 -2.28
CA THR A 633 -5.63 -1.58 -1.04
C THR A 633 -5.31 -3.00 -0.57
N GLU A 634 -5.01 -3.93 -1.48
CA GLU A 634 -4.51 -5.27 -1.14
C GLU A 634 -3.12 -5.20 -0.47
N ASP A 635 -2.19 -4.42 -1.02
CA ASP A 635 -0.84 -4.27 -0.47
C ASP A 635 -0.84 -3.47 0.85
N ILE A 636 -1.75 -2.52 1.05
CA ILE A 636 -2.02 -1.85 2.34
C ILE A 636 -2.52 -2.84 3.41
N VAL A 637 -3.37 -3.80 3.04
CA VAL A 637 -3.86 -4.83 3.97
C VAL A 637 -2.73 -5.79 4.36
N LYS A 638 -1.91 -6.25 3.39
CA LYS A 638 -0.71 -7.04 3.68
C LYS A 638 0.26 -6.29 4.61
N ALA A 639 0.46 -5.00 4.37
CA ALA A 639 1.32 -4.14 5.20
C ALA A 639 0.85 -4.11 6.66
N ARG A 640 -0.46 -3.93 6.91
CA ARG A 640 -1.03 -3.96 8.26
C ARG A 640 -0.80 -5.27 8.98
N VAL A 641 -0.99 -6.40 8.29
CA VAL A 641 -0.73 -7.72 8.84
C VAL A 641 0.78 -7.90 9.13
N GLU A 642 1.66 -7.49 8.21
CA GLU A 642 3.12 -7.54 8.40
C GLU A 642 3.60 -6.67 9.58
N GLY A 643 2.90 -5.57 9.87
CA GLY A 643 3.16 -4.69 11.01
C GLY A 643 2.48 -5.09 12.33
N ARG A 644 1.40 -5.88 12.29
CA ARG A 644 0.67 -6.37 13.48
C ARG A 644 1.43 -7.49 14.18
N PHE A 645 1.90 -8.47 13.41
CA PHE A 645 2.57 -9.68 13.89
C PHE A 645 4.09 -9.58 13.69
N SER A 646 4.86 -9.84 14.73
CA SER A 646 6.32 -9.85 14.66
C SER A 646 6.84 -10.92 13.69
N GLU A 647 8.07 -10.76 13.19
CA GLU A 647 8.70 -11.75 12.32
C GLU A 647 8.75 -13.14 13.00
N LYS A 648 8.94 -13.19 14.33
CA LYS A 648 8.90 -14.43 15.12
C LYS A 648 7.51 -15.09 15.12
N GLU A 649 6.43 -14.31 15.24
CA GLU A 649 5.06 -14.84 15.17
C GLU A 649 4.71 -15.31 13.76
N ARG A 650 5.19 -14.63 12.71
CA ARG A 650 4.91 -14.98 11.31
C ARG A 650 5.72 -16.18 10.79
N GLU A 651 6.73 -16.59 11.54
CA GLU A 651 7.50 -17.84 11.33
C GLU A 651 7.05 -18.99 12.26
N ASP A 652 6.08 -18.75 13.15
CA ASP A 652 5.48 -19.77 14.00
C ASP A 652 4.39 -20.53 13.20
N PRO A 653 4.42 -21.87 13.10
CA PRO A 653 3.40 -22.62 12.36
C PRO A 653 1.97 -22.44 12.90
N SER A 654 1.79 -21.95 14.12
CA SER A 654 0.48 -21.60 14.69
C SER A 654 -0.08 -20.25 14.21
N TRP A 655 0.60 -19.58 13.28
CA TRP A 655 0.12 -18.41 12.55
C TRP A 655 0.10 -18.67 11.03
N THR A 656 -0.97 -18.29 10.35
CA THR A 656 -0.97 -18.15 8.87
C THR A 656 -1.76 -16.92 8.45
N LEU A 657 -1.48 -16.40 7.25
CA LEU A 657 -2.38 -15.50 6.54
C LEU A 657 -3.06 -16.29 5.41
N ARG A 658 -4.39 -16.19 5.31
CA ARG A 658 -5.18 -16.75 4.20
C ARG A 658 -5.90 -15.64 3.44
N SER A 659 -6.21 -15.88 2.17
CA SER A 659 -6.97 -14.97 1.33
C SER A 659 -8.02 -15.68 0.50
N ILE A 660 -9.26 -15.22 0.60
CA ILE A 660 -10.34 -15.57 -0.32
C ILE A 660 -10.89 -14.32 -1.01
N ARG A 661 -11.21 -14.47 -2.30
CA ARG A 661 -11.70 -13.38 -3.17
C ARG A 661 -13.03 -13.80 -3.78
N MET A 662 -14.12 -13.23 -3.27
CA MET A 662 -15.50 -13.63 -3.52
C MET A 662 -15.98 -13.14 -4.90
N PRO A 663 -16.25 -14.03 -5.88
CA PRO A 663 -16.62 -13.61 -7.24
C PRO A 663 -17.95 -12.83 -7.28
N GLU A 664 -18.98 -13.37 -6.61
CA GLU A 664 -20.34 -12.84 -6.57
C GLU A 664 -20.42 -11.40 -6.03
N ASN A 665 -19.63 -11.11 -4.99
CA ASN A 665 -19.60 -9.80 -4.33
C ASN A 665 -18.68 -8.80 -5.05
N ASN A 666 -18.69 -8.80 -6.39
CA ASN A 666 -17.82 -8.01 -7.26
C ASN A 666 -16.35 -8.08 -6.82
N ASN A 667 -15.82 -9.31 -6.76
CA ASN A 667 -14.40 -9.61 -6.52
C ASN A 667 -13.85 -9.16 -5.13
N PHE A 668 -14.68 -9.13 -4.08
CA PHE A 668 -14.31 -8.71 -2.72
C PHE A 668 -13.28 -9.65 -2.07
N GLY A 669 -12.13 -9.12 -1.64
CA GLY A 669 -11.06 -9.86 -0.98
C GLY A 669 -11.10 -9.76 0.54
N ILE A 670 -10.94 -10.89 1.22
CA ILE A 670 -10.76 -10.97 2.68
C ILE A 670 -9.38 -11.56 2.94
N PHE A 671 -8.54 -10.83 3.68
CA PHE A 671 -7.25 -11.32 4.17
C PHE A 671 -7.39 -11.65 5.65
N ALA A 672 -7.40 -12.94 5.97
CA ALA A 672 -7.64 -13.47 7.31
C ALA A 672 -6.33 -13.95 7.94
N ALA A 673 -5.85 -13.23 8.96
CA ALA A 673 -4.76 -13.69 9.80
C ALA A 673 -5.30 -14.73 10.80
N VAL A 674 -5.00 -16.00 10.58
CA VAL A 674 -5.42 -17.14 11.40
C VAL A 674 -4.37 -17.41 12.46
N PHE A 675 -4.75 -17.30 13.74
CA PHE A 675 -3.84 -17.56 14.87
C PHE A 675 -4.61 -17.93 16.12
N GLN A 676 -3.95 -18.60 17.06
CA GLN A 676 -4.48 -18.87 18.40
C GLN A 676 -4.08 -17.78 19.40
N GLU A 677 -4.99 -17.35 20.26
CA GLU A 677 -4.72 -16.38 21.33
C GLU A 677 -5.65 -16.59 22.53
N GLY A 678 -5.09 -16.94 23.69
CA GLY A 678 -5.84 -17.11 24.95
C GLY A 678 -6.22 -15.78 25.60
N ALA A 679 -7.33 -15.74 26.33
CA ALA A 679 -7.87 -14.52 26.95
C ALA A 679 -6.85 -13.77 27.82
N ASP A 680 -6.14 -14.50 28.68
CA ASP A 680 -5.11 -13.96 29.59
C ASP A 680 -3.74 -13.76 28.92
N GLN A 681 -3.59 -14.13 27.64
CA GLN A 681 -2.32 -14.09 26.94
C GLN A 681 -2.01 -12.66 26.45
N LEU A 682 -0.92 -12.08 26.94
CA LEU A 682 -0.37 -10.81 26.46
C LEU A 682 0.91 -11.09 25.65
N ILE A 683 0.89 -10.71 24.37
CA ILE A 683 2.01 -10.91 23.44
C ILE A 683 2.73 -9.56 23.29
N GLU A 684 3.96 -9.50 23.78
CA GLU A 684 4.78 -8.28 23.74
C GLU A 684 5.11 -7.88 22.29
N GLY A 685 4.96 -6.60 21.97
CA GLY A 685 5.28 -6.05 20.64
C GLY A 685 4.19 -6.21 19.57
N ARG A 686 3.18 -7.06 19.76
CA ARG A 686 2.01 -7.17 18.87
C ARG A 686 1.24 -5.84 18.86
N ARG A 687 0.90 -5.33 17.66
CA ARG A 687 0.18 -4.04 17.51
C ARG A 687 -1.35 -4.20 17.57
N GLU A 688 -2.06 -3.11 17.29
CA GLU A 688 -3.52 -3.07 17.25
C GLU A 688 -4.13 -4.16 16.35
N PRO A 689 -5.23 -4.81 16.79
CA PRO A 689 -5.94 -5.84 16.03
C PRO A 689 -6.54 -5.30 14.72
N ALA A 690 -7.01 -6.22 13.88
CA ALA A 690 -7.77 -5.89 12.69
C ALA A 690 -9.07 -5.11 13.03
N PRO A 691 -9.55 -4.23 12.13
CA PRO A 691 -10.87 -3.60 12.28
C PRO A 691 -12.02 -4.61 12.33
N ILE A 692 -11.82 -5.82 11.80
CA ILE A 692 -12.75 -6.94 11.84
C ILE A 692 -12.09 -8.10 12.60
N ARG A 693 -12.65 -8.53 13.73
CA ARG A 693 -12.15 -9.67 14.50
C ARG A 693 -13.20 -10.77 14.59
N VAL A 694 -12.89 -11.94 14.04
CA VAL A 694 -13.68 -13.18 14.18
C VAL A 694 -13.10 -13.98 15.34
N VAL A 695 -13.95 -14.42 16.26
CA VAL A 695 -13.56 -15.09 17.51
C VAL A 695 -14.27 -16.44 17.56
N ILE A 696 -13.50 -17.52 17.45
CA ILE A 696 -14.01 -18.89 17.42
C ILE A 696 -14.12 -19.45 18.85
N ASP A 697 -15.28 -19.99 19.19
CA ASP A 697 -15.62 -20.66 20.45
C ASP A 697 -15.13 -19.89 21.69
N HIS A 698 -15.59 -18.65 21.87
CA HIS A 698 -15.12 -17.75 22.93
C HIS A 698 -15.20 -18.39 24.35
N GLU A 699 -16.19 -19.25 24.61
CA GLU A 699 -16.29 -20.04 25.85
C GLU A 699 -15.11 -21.00 26.12
N LYS A 700 -14.28 -21.32 25.12
CA LYS A 700 -13.04 -22.12 25.27
C LYS A 700 -11.83 -21.26 25.67
N GLY A 701 -12.04 -20.00 26.06
CA GLY A 701 -10.98 -19.08 26.51
C GLY A 701 -10.31 -18.29 25.38
N THR A 702 -10.88 -18.28 24.17
CA THR A 702 -10.38 -17.49 23.03
C THR A 702 -10.48 -16.00 23.30
N LYS A 703 -9.43 -15.23 23.00
CA LYS A 703 -9.39 -13.79 23.28
C LYS A 703 -10.27 -12.97 22.34
N GLY A 704 -11.40 -12.49 22.85
CA GLY A 704 -12.22 -11.48 22.20
C GLY A 704 -11.59 -10.07 22.22
N ALA A 705 -12.26 -9.10 21.61
CA ALA A 705 -11.94 -7.69 21.74
C ALA A 705 -13.25 -6.86 21.77
N PRO A 706 -13.38 -5.83 22.61
CA PRO A 706 -14.59 -5.01 22.66
C PRO A 706 -14.66 -4.00 21.50
N ILE A 707 -15.82 -3.93 20.84
CA ILE A 707 -16.11 -3.01 19.73
C ILE A 707 -15.79 -1.56 20.13
N GLY A 708 -15.15 -0.81 19.24
CA GLY A 708 -14.76 0.60 19.40
C GLY A 708 -13.38 0.80 20.03
N HIS A 709 -12.89 -0.17 20.79
CA HIS A 709 -11.56 -0.15 21.41
C HIS A 709 -10.50 -0.69 20.45
N TYR A 710 -9.25 -0.21 20.59
CA TYR A 710 -8.06 -0.69 19.87
C TYR A 710 -8.20 -0.83 18.33
N GLY A 711 -9.11 -0.07 17.71
CA GLY A 711 -9.33 -0.08 16.26
C GLY A 711 -10.44 -1.01 15.75
N VAL A 712 -10.98 -1.89 16.59
CA VAL A 712 -12.02 -2.87 16.20
C VAL A 712 -13.37 -2.18 15.96
N GLU A 713 -13.99 -2.41 14.81
CA GLU A 713 -15.30 -1.85 14.43
C GLU A 713 -16.38 -2.93 14.21
N ILE A 714 -15.95 -4.15 13.92
CA ILE A 714 -16.81 -5.33 13.73
C ILE A 714 -16.21 -6.50 14.52
N THR A 715 -17.03 -7.13 15.36
CA THR A 715 -16.69 -8.38 16.05
C THR A 715 -17.69 -9.47 15.64
N VAL A 716 -17.18 -10.65 15.33
CA VAL A 716 -18.01 -11.82 15.00
C VAL A 716 -17.66 -12.93 15.97
N ASN A 717 -18.56 -13.23 16.90
CA ASN A 717 -18.41 -14.38 17.79
C ASN A 717 -19.06 -15.59 17.14
N VAL A 718 -18.30 -16.67 16.99
CA VAL A 718 -18.69 -17.88 16.26
C VAL A 718 -18.67 -19.05 17.23
N LYS A 719 -19.76 -19.83 17.28
CA LYS A 719 -19.82 -21.08 18.04
C LYS A 719 -19.95 -22.25 17.07
N CYS A 720 -18.93 -23.08 17.02
CA CYS A 720 -18.74 -24.13 16.02
C CYS A 720 -19.48 -25.43 16.35
N GLY A 721 -19.69 -25.76 17.63
CA GLY A 721 -20.47 -26.93 18.04
C GLY A 721 -19.95 -28.25 17.47
N ASP A 722 -20.75 -28.90 16.61
CA ASP A 722 -20.38 -30.12 15.87
C ASP A 722 -19.96 -29.85 14.41
N LEU A 723 -19.78 -28.57 14.06
CA LEU A 723 -19.46 -28.01 12.74
C LEU A 723 -20.45 -28.30 11.61
N LYS A 724 -21.58 -28.98 11.87
CA LYS A 724 -22.68 -29.10 10.89
C LYS A 724 -23.57 -27.86 10.90
N LYS A 725 -23.70 -27.22 12.08
CA LYS A 725 -24.32 -25.91 12.24
C LYS A 725 -23.45 -25.02 13.11
N VAL A 726 -23.37 -23.76 12.72
CA VAL A 726 -22.53 -22.74 13.34
C VAL A 726 -23.41 -21.55 13.71
N THR A 727 -23.40 -21.16 14.99
CA THR A 727 -24.08 -19.93 15.44
C THR A 727 -23.12 -18.76 15.35
N MET A 728 -23.50 -17.73 14.61
CA MET A 728 -22.70 -16.52 14.37
C MET A 728 -23.40 -15.29 14.92
N VAL A 729 -22.72 -14.58 15.83
CA VAL A 729 -23.18 -13.31 16.40
C VAL A 729 -22.27 -12.18 15.92
N THR A 730 -22.72 -11.47 14.89
CA THR A 730 -22.00 -10.36 14.26
C THR A 730 -22.48 -9.03 14.83
N ALA A 731 -21.60 -8.27 15.49
CA ALA A 731 -21.91 -6.96 16.06
C ALA A 731 -20.92 -5.89 15.57
N GLY A 732 -21.37 -4.65 15.51
CA GLY A 732 -20.55 -3.52 15.10
C GLY A 732 -20.89 -2.21 15.82
N LEU A 733 -20.19 -1.14 15.42
CA LEU A 733 -20.40 0.23 15.93
C LEU A 733 -21.88 0.64 15.95
N ASN A 734 -22.21 1.54 16.89
CA ASN A 734 -23.54 2.10 17.10
C ASN A 734 -24.61 1.04 17.46
N GLY A 735 -24.20 -0.04 18.13
CA GLY A 735 -25.10 -1.04 18.74
C GLY A 735 -25.83 -1.95 17.75
N LYS A 736 -25.40 -2.00 16.49
CA LYS A 736 -26.03 -2.86 15.47
C LYS A 736 -25.49 -4.28 15.57
N GLN A 737 -26.39 -5.24 15.69
CA GLN A 737 -26.08 -6.65 15.91
C GLN A 737 -26.98 -7.55 15.06
N PHE A 738 -26.43 -8.67 14.62
CA PHE A 738 -27.08 -9.76 13.91
C PHE A 738 -26.76 -11.07 14.62
N SER A 739 -27.71 -12.01 14.59
CA SER A 739 -27.53 -13.39 15.04
C SER A 739 -28.03 -14.29 13.93
N ASP A 740 -27.18 -15.20 13.46
CA ASP A 740 -27.41 -16.07 12.32
C ASP A 740 -27.02 -17.51 12.69
N ASP A 741 -27.92 -18.47 12.52
CA ASP A 741 -27.62 -19.91 12.63
C ASP A 741 -27.52 -20.50 11.22
N VAL A 742 -26.33 -20.97 10.84
CA VAL A 742 -25.99 -21.32 9.46
C VAL A 742 -25.39 -22.72 9.34
N THR A 743 -25.45 -23.29 8.13
CA THR A 743 -24.60 -24.45 7.77
C THR A 743 -23.14 -24.01 7.62
N LEU A 744 -22.21 -24.96 7.53
CA LEU A 744 -20.81 -24.63 7.25
C LEU A 744 -20.63 -24.01 5.86
N ASP A 745 -21.35 -24.49 4.85
CA ASP A 745 -21.28 -23.96 3.48
C ASP A 745 -21.83 -22.52 3.40
N ASP A 746 -22.89 -22.22 4.16
CA ASP A 746 -23.49 -20.89 4.28
C ASP A 746 -22.67 -19.91 5.15
N PHE A 747 -21.65 -20.38 5.88
CA PHE A 747 -20.89 -19.58 6.84
C PHE A 747 -20.22 -18.37 6.19
N LEU A 748 -19.35 -18.59 5.19
CA LEU A 748 -18.60 -17.52 4.54
C LEU A 748 -19.50 -16.55 3.76
N PRO A 749 -20.50 -17.00 2.97
CA PRO A 749 -21.48 -16.10 2.35
C PRO A 749 -22.21 -15.22 3.37
N THR A 750 -22.62 -15.77 4.51
CA THR A 750 -23.36 -15.02 5.55
C THR A 750 -22.45 -14.06 6.31
N LEU A 751 -21.26 -14.50 6.73
CA LEU A 751 -20.20 -13.67 7.33
C LEU A 751 -19.90 -12.46 6.43
N THR A 752 -19.64 -12.71 5.15
CA THR A 752 -19.35 -11.67 4.15
C THR A 752 -20.53 -10.70 4.01
N ARG A 753 -21.77 -11.20 3.95
CA ARG A 753 -23.00 -10.40 3.87
C ARG A 753 -23.15 -9.47 5.09
N ARG A 754 -22.90 -9.95 6.31
CA ARG A 754 -22.98 -9.14 7.53
C ARG A 754 -21.86 -8.11 7.62
N ILE A 755 -20.63 -8.46 7.22
CA ILE A 755 -19.51 -7.52 7.11
C ILE A 755 -19.84 -6.40 6.10
N ILE A 756 -20.32 -6.74 4.91
CA ILE A 756 -20.76 -5.77 3.88
C ILE A 756 -21.83 -4.81 4.43
N GLN A 757 -22.84 -5.34 5.12
CA GLN A 757 -23.92 -4.55 5.73
C GLN A 757 -23.42 -3.61 6.84
N LEU A 758 -22.45 -4.02 7.66
CA LEU A 758 -21.88 -3.14 8.68
C LEU A 758 -20.97 -2.08 8.08
N LEU A 759 -20.05 -2.45 7.18
CA LEU A 759 -19.09 -1.52 6.57
C LEU A 759 -19.79 -0.38 5.82
N SER A 760 -20.82 -0.66 5.02
CA SER A 760 -21.56 0.38 4.28
C SER A 760 -22.29 1.37 5.20
N MET A 761 -22.69 0.97 6.40
CA MET A 761 -23.27 1.87 7.41
C MET A 761 -22.20 2.59 8.27
N GLN A 762 -21.05 1.95 8.50
CA GLN A 762 -19.96 2.45 9.34
C GLN A 762 -19.03 3.45 8.63
N PHE A 763 -18.96 3.42 7.30
CA PHE A 763 -18.26 4.42 6.47
C PHE A 763 -19.12 5.69 6.26
N SER A 764 -19.74 6.16 7.34
CA SER A 764 -20.59 7.36 7.35
C SER A 764 -20.17 8.33 8.45
N VAL A 765 -20.70 9.55 8.40
CA VAL A 765 -20.57 10.56 9.47
C VAL A 765 -21.08 10.09 10.83
N SER A 766 -21.83 8.99 10.88
CA SER A 766 -22.26 8.31 12.12
C SER A 766 -21.12 7.67 12.89
N ASN A 767 -19.94 7.48 12.28
CA ASN A 767 -18.75 6.92 12.92
C ASN A 767 -17.90 8.04 13.53
N MET A 768 -17.74 8.03 14.85
CA MET A 768 -16.99 9.05 15.60
C MET A 768 -15.53 9.22 15.14
N ARG A 769 -14.88 8.16 14.62
CA ARG A 769 -13.51 8.24 14.08
C ARG A 769 -13.43 8.89 12.69
N LEU A 770 -14.53 8.86 11.92
CA LEU A 770 -14.60 9.39 10.55
C LEU A 770 -15.29 10.75 10.46
N ALA A 771 -16.16 11.09 11.41
CA ALA A 771 -16.97 12.31 11.39
C ALA A 771 -16.15 13.61 11.15
N PRO A 772 -14.99 13.85 11.81
CA PRO A 772 -14.19 15.04 11.52
C PRO A 772 -13.64 15.06 10.08
N ALA A 773 -13.17 13.91 9.60
CA ALA A 773 -12.58 13.76 8.27
C ALA A 773 -13.62 13.97 7.15
N LEU A 774 -14.82 13.44 7.35
CA LEU A 774 -15.95 13.55 6.42
C LEU A 774 -16.57 14.95 6.44
N VAL A 775 -16.74 15.58 7.62
CA VAL A 775 -17.15 17.00 7.72
C VAL A 775 -16.14 17.92 7.05
N SER A 776 -14.84 17.67 7.22
CA SER A 776 -13.75 18.38 6.54
C SER A 776 -13.83 18.21 5.01
N TYR A 777 -14.05 16.98 4.53
CA TYR A 777 -14.27 16.64 3.11
C TYR A 777 -15.48 17.36 2.51
N TYR A 778 -16.68 17.25 3.11
CA TYR A 778 -17.88 17.95 2.61
C TYR A 778 -17.72 19.47 2.65
N THR A 779 -17.07 20.01 3.69
CA THR A 779 -16.77 21.45 3.80
C THR A 779 -15.81 21.93 2.72
N LYS A 780 -14.85 21.10 2.28
CA LYS A 780 -13.93 21.42 1.18
C LYS A 780 -14.65 21.39 -0.17
N VAL A 781 -15.47 20.36 -0.43
CA VAL A 781 -16.29 20.28 -1.64
C VAL A 781 -17.24 21.47 -1.74
N LEU A 782 -18.01 21.78 -0.68
CA LEU A 782 -18.92 22.93 -0.61
C LEU A 782 -18.27 24.28 -0.96
N LYS A 783 -16.99 24.48 -0.58
CA LYS A 783 -16.23 25.71 -0.86
C LYS A 783 -15.69 25.78 -2.30
N GLY A 784 -15.62 24.66 -3.01
CA GLY A 784 -15.17 24.57 -4.39
C GLY A 784 -16.29 24.63 -5.44
N LEU A 785 -17.55 24.83 -5.02
CA LEU A 785 -18.69 24.87 -5.95
C LEU A 785 -18.88 26.26 -6.59
N PRO A 786 -19.26 26.34 -7.88
CA PRO A 786 -19.50 27.60 -8.60
C PRO A 786 -20.85 28.25 -8.22
N LEU A 787 -21.03 28.55 -6.93
CA LEU A 787 -22.20 29.28 -6.44
C LEU A 787 -22.09 30.76 -6.85
N MET A 788 -23.01 31.23 -7.70
CA MET A 788 -23.08 32.63 -8.17
C MET A 788 -23.49 33.62 -7.06
N THR A 789 -22.63 33.77 -6.05
CA THR A 789 -22.82 34.72 -4.96
C THR A 789 -22.50 36.14 -5.43
N ARG A 790 -23.46 36.78 -6.11
CA ARG A 790 -23.50 38.25 -6.28
C ARG A 790 -23.86 38.96 -4.96
N ALA A 791 -23.24 38.51 -3.87
CA ALA A 791 -23.30 39.15 -2.57
C ALA A 791 -22.31 40.32 -2.55
N GLU A 792 -22.79 41.50 -2.17
CA GLU A 792 -21.91 42.64 -1.92
C GLU A 792 -20.91 42.33 -0.80
N LYS A 793 -19.82 43.10 -0.73
CA LYS A 793 -18.66 42.85 0.15
C LYS A 793 -18.95 43.12 1.64
N THR A 794 -19.88 42.36 2.23
CA THR A 794 -20.12 42.29 3.66
C THR A 794 -18.91 41.67 4.34
N ARG A 795 -17.97 42.52 4.78
CA ARG A 795 -16.72 42.11 5.44
C ARG A 795 -17.02 41.25 6.66
N SER A 796 -16.78 39.94 6.54
CA SER A 796 -16.74 39.04 7.68
C SER A 796 -15.54 39.38 8.56
N PHE A 797 -15.78 40.08 9.67
CA PHE A 797 -14.79 40.36 10.71
C PHE A 797 -14.48 39.08 11.51
N LEU A 798 -13.80 38.12 10.87
CA LEU A 798 -13.05 37.12 11.62
C LEU A 798 -11.96 37.83 12.41
N ALA A 799 -11.93 37.62 13.72
CA ALA A 799 -10.95 38.23 14.60
C ALA A 799 -9.55 37.65 14.31
N SER A 800 -8.75 38.37 13.53
CA SER A 800 -7.34 38.06 13.34
C SER A 800 -6.59 38.30 14.65
N SER A 801 -6.06 37.25 15.27
CA SER A 801 -5.07 37.38 16.34
C SER A 801 -3.87 38.21 15.82
N PRO A 802 -3.34 39.17 16.59
CA PRO A 802 -2.51 40.23 16.01
C PRO A 802 -1.03 39.87 15.86
N VAL A 803 -0.65 39.37 14.70
CA VAL A 803 0.60 39.81 14.04
C VAL A 803 0.25 40.14 12.58
N LYS A 804 0.31 41.42 12.21
CA LYS A 804 0.15 41.91 10.83
C LYS A 804 1.28 42.87 10.49
N GLY A 805 1.96 42.60 9.38
CA GLY A 805 3.02 43.43 8.81
C GLY A 805 4.05 42.54 8.08
N LEU A 806 4.19 42.58 6.75
CA LEU A 806 3.53 43.44 5.76
C LEU A 806 3.26 42.67 4.44
N PHE A 807 2.34 43.20 3.66
CA PHE A 807 2.21 43.02 2.20
C PHE A 807 3.43 43.66 1.48
N SER A 808 3.87 43.35 0.26
CA SER A 808 3.46 42.34 -0.75
C SER A 808 4.37 42.43 -2.00
N SER A 809 4.61 41.30 -2.67
CA SER A 809 4.73 41.16 -4.15
C SER A 809 5.89 41.80 -4.95
N ILE A 810 6.25 41.06 -6.03
CA ILE A 810 6.94 41.46 -7.29
C ILE A 810 8.49 41.45 -7.33
N TRP A 811 8.99 40.72 -8.33
CA TRP A 811 10.32 40.64 -8.98
C TRP A 811 11.59 41.10 -8.24
N GLY A 812 12.46 40.12 -7.99
CA GLY A 812 13.55 39.81 -8.94
C GLY A 812 14.78 40.72 -8.93
N GLY A 813 15.90 40.21 -8.39
CA GLY A 813 17.22 40.83 -8.50
C GLY A 813 18.30 40.04 -7.76
N SER A 814 19.29 39.53 -8.49
CA SER A 814 20.48 38.86 -7.92
C SER A 814 21.37 39.84 -7.16
N THR A 815 21.98 39.44 -6.04
CA THR A 815 23.46 39.41 -5.93
C THR A 815 24.01 38.70 -4.68
N ASN A 816 25.22 38.16 -4.88
CA ASN A 816 26.17 37.45 -4.02
C ASN A 816 26.18 37.63 -2.50
N THR A 817 26.61 36.54 -1.85
CA THR A 817 27.30 36.48 -0.55
C THR A 817 28.65 37.22 -0.53
N GLU A 818 29.02 37.78 0.62
CA GLU A 818 30.35 37.73 1.30
C GLU A 818 30.46 38.90 2.34
N ALA A 819 31.14 38.80 3.50
CA ALA A 819 31.68 37.64 4.23
C ALA A 819 31.96 37.98 5.72
N HIS A 820 32.35 36.96 6.47
CA HIS A 820 33.21 36.99 7.67
C HIS A 820 32.80 37.76 8.96
N SER A 821 32.33 36.93 9.92
CA SER A 821 33.03 36.60 11.19
C SER A 821 32.50 37.20 12.52
N PRO A 822 32.53 36.40 13.62
CA PRO A 822 32.15 36.80 14.99
C PRO A 822 33.45 37.10 15.82
N PRO A 823 33.52 37.08 17.18
CA PRO A 823 32.50 36.78 18.20
C PRO A 823 32.51 37.65 19.49
N LYS A 824 31.58 37.35 20.43
CA LYS A 824 31.81 37.04 21.87
C LYS A 824 30.81 37.66 22.87
N HIS A 825 30.22 36.76 23.67
CA HIS A 825 29.93 36.87 25.11
C HIS A 825 29.12 38.06 25.71
N SER A 826 27.85 37.75 25.98
CA SER A 826 27.37 37.33 27.32
C SER A 826 26.50 38.29 28.17
N ARG A 827 25.78 37.65 29.11
CA ARG A 827 25.12 38.15 30.34
C ARG A 827 23.84 38.99 30.18
N THR A 828 22.73 38.31 30.46
CA THR A 828 21.58 38.81 31.24
C THR A 828 21.99 39.21 32.68
N PRO A 829 21.10 39.73 33.55
CA PRO A 829 19.71 40.23 33.38
C PRO A 829 19.65 41.78 33.58
N VAL A 830 18.57 42.53 33.90
CA VAL A 830 17.65 42.55 35.09
C VAL A 830 16.37 43.36 34.78
N THR A 831 15.33 43.14 35.60
CA THR A 831 13.96 43.73 35.58
C THR A 831 13.84 45.18 36.09
N ASN A 832 12.81 45.93 35.62
CA ASN A 832 11.74 46.58 36.42
C ASN A 832 11.01 47.72 35.65
N VAL A 833 9.68 47.67 35.46
CA VAL A 833 8.56 48.30 36.26
C VAL A 833 8.27 49.79 35.92
N PHE A 834 7.09 50.03 35.33
CA PHE A 834 6.08 51.14 35.46
C PHE A 834 6.49 52.58 35.94
N PRO A 835 5.75 53.67 35.56
CA PRO A 835 4.85 53.94 34.41
C PRO A 835 5.05 55.39 33.82
N PRO A 836 4.09 56.10 33.14
CA PRO A 836 4.35 57.34 32.37
C PRO A 836 4.11 58.65 33.17
N PRO A 837 4.35 59.86 32.58
CA PRO A 837 3.24 60.61 31.98
C PRO A 837 3.54 61.60 30.81
N VAL A 838 2.56 61.74 29.89
CA VAL A 838 1.99 63.01 29.32
C VAL A 838 2.85 64.01 28.48
N SER A 839 2.14 64.75 27.61
CA SER A 839 2.46 66.03 26.90
C SER A 839 3.38 66.08 25.65
N ARG A 840 2.72 66.36 24.50
CA ARG A 840 3.16 67.28 23.43
C ARG A 840 2.90 68.76 23.88
N PRO A 841 3.19 69.88 23.14
CA PRO A 841 3.62 70.01 21.72
C PRO A 841 4.66 71.12 21.37
N THR A 842 5.00 71.19 20.06
CA THR A 842 5.33 72.39 19.22
C THR A 842 6.34 73.49 19.63
N SER A 843 7.41 73.64 18.83
CA SER A 843 7.86 74.87 18.11
C SER A 843 9.12 74.51 17.29
N GLU A 844 9.16 74.59 15.95
CA GLU A 844 9.35 75.78 15.07
C GLU A 844 10.77 76.37 15.01
N ALA A 845 11.12 76.87 13.81
CA ALA A 845 12.40 77.44 13.30
C ALA A 845 13.35 76.46 12.56
N GLY A 846 13.85 76.75 11.35
CA GLY A 846 13.41 77.77 10.37
C GLY A 846 14.48 78.20 9.35
N SER A 847 14.05 78.62 8.15
CA SER A 847 14.84 79.40 7.15
C SER A 847 15.99 78.61 6.43
N VAL A 848 16.56 79.01 5.27
CA VAL A 848 16.22 80.06 4.27
C VAL A 848 16.92 79.79 2.91
N PHE A 849 16.22 80.07 1.79
CA PHE A 849 16.73 80.32 0.41
C PHE A 849 17.47 79.20 -0.37
N GLY A 850 17.58 79.37 -1.71
CA GLY A 850 18.27 78.43 -2.62
C GLY A 850 18.38 78.90 -4.08
N SER A 851 17.25 79.00 -4.80
CA SER A 851 17.10 79.52 -6.18
C SER A 851 17.64 78.67 -7.36
N ALA A 852 16.95 78.81 -8.51
CA ALA A 852 17.40 78.56 -9.90
C ALA A 852 17.83 77.13 -10.35
N LYS A 853 17.86 76.78 -11.65
CA LYS A 853 16.98 77.00 -12.83
C LYS A 853 17.61 76.23 -14.02
N GLY A 854 16.82 75.71 -14.96
CA GLY A 854 17.33 75.06 -16.20
C GLY A 854 17.14 73.54 -16.20
N ARG A 855 16.29 72.86 -16.98
CA ARG A 855 15.53 73.12 -18.23
C ARG A 855 16.12 72.46 -19.49
N ASP A 856 15.42 71.42 -19.94
CA ASP A 856 15.19 70.90 -21.30
C ASP A 856 16.36 70.83 -22.31
N ALA A 857 16.69 69.60 -22.75
CA ALA A 857 17.21 69.33 -24.09
C ALA A 857 16.81 67.92 -24.59
N ILE A 858 16.26 67.83 -25.80
CA ILE A 858 15.86 66.59 -26.49
C ILE A 858 16.91 66.27 -27.57
N LYS A 859 17.21 64.99 -27.84
CA LYS A 859 17.72 64.54 -29.16
C LYS A 859 17.53 63.04 -29.44
N MET A 860 17.37 62.70 -30.72
CA MET A 860 17.35 61.33 -31.27
C MET A 860 18.67 60.98 -31.97
N GLY A 861 18.91 59.68 -32.25
CA GLY A 861 19.76 59.24 -33.37
C GLY A 861 20.42 57.86 -33.22
N GLY A 862 20.45 57.05 -34.30
CA GLY A 862 21.17 55.76 -34.42
C GLY A 862 20.27 54.51 -34.26
N MET A 863 20.06 53.57 -35.19
CA MET A 863 20.83 53.03 -36.35
C MET A 863 22.04 52.17 -35.88
N THR A 864 22.31 50.92 -36.29
CA THR A 864 21.94 50.00 -37.43
C THR A 864 22.36 48.54 -37.03
N VAL A 865 21.95 47.37 -37.59
CA VAL A 865 20.81 46.85 -38.40
C VAL A 865 21.05 45.32 -38.67
N GLN A 866 20.07 44.56 -39.22
CA GLN A 866 20.17 43.14 -39.72
C GLN A 866 20.34 42.05 -38.62
N LYS A 867 20.03 40.74 -38.76
CA LYS A 867 19.36 39.84 -39.76
C LYS A 867 19.06 38.48 -39.02
N THR A 868 18.25 37.50 -39.43
CA THR A 868 16.98 37.33 -40.20
C THR A 868 16.57 35.84 -40.16
N ARG A 869 15.25 35.52 -40.23
CA ARG A 869 14.62 34.21 -40.59
C ARG A 869 14.80 33.04 -39.58
N SER A 870 13.92 32.03 -39.54
CA SER A 870 12.57 31.85 -40.14
C SER A 870 11.79 30.75 -39.41
N CYS A 871 10.45 30.79 -39.48
CA CYS A 871 9.61 29.64 -39.13
C CYS A 871 9.67 28.56 -40.22
N GLY A 872 9.37 27.32 -39.83
CA GLY A 872 8.99 26.17 -40.66
C GLY A 872 8.10 25.28 -39.81
#